data_AF-A0A0R1VVW3-F1
#
_entry.id   AF-A0A0R1VVW3-F1
#
_cell.length_a   1.000
_cell.length_b   1.000
_cell.length_c   1.000
_cell.angle_alpha   90.00
_cell.angle_beta   90.00
_cell.angle_gamma   90.00
#
_symmetry.space_group_name_H-M   'P 1'
#
loop_
_entity.id
_entity.type
_entity.pdbx_description
1 polymer ?
#
loop_
_entity_poly.entity_id
_entity_poly.type
_entity_poly.pdbx_seq_one_letter_code
_entity_poly.pdbx_strand_id
1 'polypeptide(L)'
;MIIGGGGWYLHGLLSGGVVTMADIMVTVNKVAKYLIPILLLLVVIIILLIVFRKRDPQFKFWLKWESGIILLVAIVLTLNIVLLEPLSSLINLNYARMGSVSEATLKQGDNVAQDISEEGTVLLKNTNNYLPLKSQKNINVFGWASTNPIYGGTGSGGSASANSVNIYQGLKSSGFKTNNSLNKFYTKYRTKRPTLSMMAQDWTLPEPARSQYSKKLIANSKAFSNTALVVIARPGGEGADLPKDVKAKGVTYKGNKGDFKKGDTYLQLTKSERDMLKMVNSNFKNVIVLVNSANPMELGWLNKYDHIKSALWMAGPGEKGFSALGQVLRGKVNPSGRTVDTYAYNIKNSPSFNNFGDFKYSNGKYSFVNYSENIYVGYKFYETYYKGNEKGYEQAVQYPFGYGMSYTTFTQKMSNLKQSMDGSIKFTVTVKNTGKTAGKDVVQAYYTAPYNNNDTEKAATNLLSFKKTKKLQPGASQTLNFKLKRSDMSSYSEKNGGAYVLDQGDYQIQIKENSHKVLDSKDYNVAQTVVYNKNNKRSSDKKVATNKFADASGDVNYLSRKDNFANYKQATAAPKTEKLTNKQKSNLVALSTAKDNGTNEKMPVTGKKGSLELADLRGKSYNDKNWDKLLDQLSIKDMNRLITYGGYQTVSIGSIKKAHTYDFDGPSGFTSFIIPIKATTFPVATMIAATWNTKLANSRGKVMGKQGNELGVSGWYGPAMNIHRNALAGRNFEYYSEDSTLSGDMAANEILGAKHYGVYAYMKHFAMNDQETNRLNKLLTWSSEQAIREIYLKPFEIAVKDGKASAAMSSFNYIGDKWSGANDVLLQKVLRGEWGFHGMVETDYFGGYGYMSGNNAIKNGNDLMLSTTGESGSAIVNTKKSGTVKAMRNASHNILYTVVNSSAYKNYQKGDSLKLPWQKTLIKYDIIVAIVLVALQCLVVVLYRRKFNR
;
A
#
# COMPACT_ATOMS: atom_id res chain seq x y z
N MET A 1 12.62 -35.29 14.37
CA MET A 1 12.34 -34.00 15.06
C MET A 1 12.43 -32.78 14.15
N ILE A 2 13.48 -32.57 13.35
CA ILE A 2 13.61 -31.39 12.45
C ILE A 2 12.51 -31.34 11.36
N ILE A 3 12.12 -32.49 10.80
CA ILE A 3 11.02 -32.58 9.82
C ILE A 3 9.65 -32.26 10.46
N GLY A 4 9.47 -32.57 11.74
CA GLY A 4 8.24 -32.28 12.49
C GLY A 4 8.12 -30.81 12.92
N GLY A 5 9.22 -30.20 13.37
CA GLY A 5 9.27 -28.77 13.71
C GLY A 5 9.15 -27.86 12.47
N GLY A 6 9.81 -28.25 11.36
CA GLY A 6 9.66 -27.57 10.07
C GLY A 6 8.24 -27.69 9.51
N GLY A 7 7.62 -28.87 9.62
CA GLY A 7 6.22 -29.09 9.20
C GLY A 7 5.20 -28.26 10.00
N TRP A 8 5.38 -28.15 11.32
CA TRP A 8 4.52 -27.33 12.18
C TRP A 8 4.66 -25.82 11.88
N TYR A 9 5.89 -25.35 11.64
CA TYR A 9 6.16 -23.95 11.25
C TYR A 9 5.64 -23.61 9.85
N LEU A 10 5.83 -24.51 8.87
CA LEU A 10 5.27 -24.37 7.51
C LEU A 10 3.73 -24.39 7.54
N HIS A 11 3.13 -25.17 8.43
CA HIS A 11 1.68 -25.14 8.67
C HIS A 11 1.22 -23.81 9.29
N GLY A 12 2.01 -23.23 10.20
CA GLY A 12 1.80 -21.87 10.70
C GLY A 12 1.80 -20.81 9.59
N LEU A 13 2.81 -20.85 8.71
CA LEU A 13 2.92 -19.96 7.55
C LEU A 13 1.79 -20.14 6.52
N LEU A 14 1.34 -21.38 6.29
CA LEU A 14 0.15 -21.69 5.48
C LEU A 14 -1.12 -21.09 6.09
N SER A 15 -1.30 -21.30 7.40
CA SER A 15 -2.50 -20.86 8.11
C SER A 15 -2.58 -19.33 8.22
N GLY A 16 -1.43 -18.65 8.18
CA GLY A 16 -1.32 -17.19 8.14
C GLY A 16 -1.42 -16.57 6.74
N GLY A 17 -1.52 -17.36 5.67
CA GLY A 17 -1.62 -16.86 4.29
C GLY A 17 -0.33 -16.28 3.72
N VAL A 18 0.82 -16.56 4.34
CA VAL A 18 2.13 -15.99 3.97
C VAL A 18 2.74 -16.76 2.79
N VAL A 19 2.46 -18.06 2.71
CA VAL A 19 3.10 -19.01 1.80
C VAL A 19 2.03 -19.94 1.23
N THR A 20 2.02 -20.16 -0.07
CA THR A 20 1.05 -21.07 -0.71
C THR A 20 1.47 -22.54 -0.54
N MET A 21 0.54 -23.49 -0.71
CA MET A 21 0.91 -24.92 -0.77
C MET A 21 1.91 -25.20 -1.90
N ALA A 22 1.87 -24.43 -2.99
CA ALA A 22 2.84 -24.53 -4.07
C ALA A 22 4.24 -24.11 -3.60
N ASP A 23 4.37 -23.03 -2.81
CA ASP A 23 5.66 -22.57 -2.27
C ASP A 23 6.27 -23.58 -1.27
N ILE A 24 5.43 -24.27 -0.51
CA ILE A 24 5.87 -25.37 0.36
C ILE A 24 6.35 -26.55 -0.45
N MET A 25 5.58 -26.98 -1.44
CA MET A 25 6.01 -28.04 -2.33
C MET A 25 7.31 -27.66 -3.05
N VAL A 26 7.47 -26.40 -3.45
CA VAL A 26 8.72 -25.88 -4.03
C VAL A 26 9.86 -25.93 -3.01
N THR A 27 9.65 -25.52 -1.77
CA THR A 27 10.67 -25.54 -0.71
C THR A 27 11.07 -26.97 -0.38
N VAL A 28 10.10 -27.88 -0.22
CA VAL A 28 10.33 -29.31 -0.01
C VAL A 28 11.08 -29.91 -1.19
N ASN A 29 10.65 -29.65 -2.43
CA ASN A 29 11.33 -30.15 -3.64
C ASN A 29 12.75 -29.60 -3.77
N LYS A 30 13.00 -28.36 -3.33
CA LYS A 30 14.35 -27.79 -3.28
C LYS A 30 15.21 -28.51 -2.26
N VAL A 31 14.72 -28.71 -1.04
CA VAL A 31 15.45 -29.39 0.03
C VAL A 31 15.70 -30.87 -0.32
N ALA A 32 14.72 -31.56 -0.90
CA ALA A 32 14.80 -32.98 -1.24
C ALA A 32 16.00 -33.31 -2.15
N LYS A 33 16.36 -32.41 -3.08
CA LYS A 33 17.52 -32.59 -3.97
C LYS A 33 18.84 -32.70 -3.22
N TYR A 34 18.98 -32.03 -2.07
CA TYR A 34 20.18 -32.10 -1.25
C TYR A 34 20.31 -33.40 -0.45
N LEU A 35 19.22 -34.18 -0.34
CA LEU A 35 19.23 -35.48 0.35
C LEU A 35 19.66 -36.64 -0.56
N ILE A 36 19.63 -36.45 -1.90
CA ILE A 36 19.99 -37.48 -2.88
C ILE A 36 21.42 -38.03 -2.65
N PRO A 37 22.47 -37.20 -2.42
CA PRO A 37 23.81 -37.71 -2.16
C PRO A 37 23.90 -38.63 -0.93
N ILE A 38 23.12 -38.35 0.12
CA ILE A 38 23.07 -39.21 1.33
C ILE A 38 22.46 -40.56 0.98
N LEU A 39 21.36 -40.57 0.21
CA LEU A 39 20.71 -41.82 -0.21
C LEU A 39 21.63 -42.66 -1.10
N LEU A 40 22.35 -42.03 -2.04
CA LEU A 40 23.33 -42.72 -2.87
C LEU A 40 24.49 -43.27 -2.03
N LEU A 41 25.00 -42.48 -1.08
CA LEU A 41 26.04 -42.91 -0.15
C LEU A 41 25.58 -44.11 0.70
N LEU A 42 24.35 -44.10 1.18
CA LEU A 42 23.75 -45.22 1.91
C LEU A 42 23.71 -46.50 1.05
N VAL A 43 23.29 -46.39 -0.20
CA VAL A 43 23.29 -47.52 -1.15
C VAL A 43 24.71 -48.04 -1.37
N VAL A 44 25.69 -47.16 -1.57
CA VAL A 44 27.11 -47.53 -1.72
C VAL A 44 27.62 -48.24 -0.47
N ILE A 45 27.34 -47.71 0.72
CA ILE A 45 27.69 -48.33 2.00
C ILE A 45 27.10 -49.75 2.10
N ILE A 46 25.82 -49.92 1.77
CA ILE A 46 25.14 -51.23 1.78
C ILE A 46 25.82 -52.19 0.81
N ILE A 47 26.11 -51.76 -0.42
CA ILE A 47 26.81 -52.56 -1.43
C ILE A 47 28.18 -52.98 -0.92
N LEU A 48 28.98 -52.05 -0.37
CA LEU A 48 30.31 -52.34 0.15
C LEU A 48 30.24 -53.38 1.30
N LEU A 49 29.28 -53.24 2.20
CA LEU A 49 29.06 -54.18 3.30
C LEU A 49 28.67 -55.58 2.80
N ILE A 50 27.89 -55.68 1.71
CA ILE A 50 27.50 -56.96 1.09
C ILE A 50 28.68 -57.58 0.33
N VAL A 51 29.34 -56.82 -0.54
CA VAL A 51 30.45 -57.29 -1.38
C VAL A 51 31.60 -57.79 -0.51
N PHE A 52 31.94 -57.06 0.55
CA PHE A 52 33.04 -57.40 1.44
C PHE A 52 32.62 -58.23 2.66
N ARG A 53 31.42 -58.84 2.66
CA ARG A 53 30.93 -59.68 3.79
C ARG A 53 31.86 -60.86 4.12
N LYS A 54 32.60 -61.36 3.13
CA LYS A 54 33.54 -62.49 3.24
C LYS A 54 35.00 -62.07 3.52
N ARG A 55 35.30 -60.76 3.61
CA ARG A 55 36.65 -60.29 3.99
C ARG A 55 36.97 -60.62 5.45
N ASP A 56 38.23 -60.45 5.80
CA ASP A 56 38.74 -60.68 7.14
C ASP A 56 38.06 -59.76 8.19
N PRO A 57 38.07 -60.16 9.47
CA PRO A 57 37.42 -59.40 10.53
C PRO A 57 37.96 -57.97 10.73
N GLN A 58 39.25 -57.73 10.45
CA GLN A 58 39.87 -56.40 10.63
C GLN A 58 39.37 -55.43 9.57
N PHE A 59 39.34 -55.85 8.30
CA PHE A 59 38.79 -55.06 7.20
C PHE A 59 37.30 -54.74 7.43
N LYS A 60 36.50 -55.72 7.82
CA LYS A 60 35.06 -55.53 8.08
C LYS A 60 34.80 -54.58 9.24
N PHE A 61 35.68 -54.56 10.25
CA PHE A 61 35.57 -53.62 11.36
C PHE A 61 35.71 -52.17 10.88
N TRP A 62 36.79 -51.87 10.14
CA TRP A 62 37.03 -50.53 9.61
C TRP A 62 35.95 -50.13 8.61
N LEU A 63 35.58 -51.03 7.70
CA LEU A 63 34.52 -50.76 6.73
C LEU A 63 33.21 -50.35 7.41
N LYS A 64 32.80 -51.05 8.49
CA LYS A 64 31.56 -50.72 9.22
C LYS A 64 31.63 -49.36 9.90
N TRP A 65 32.72 -49.09 10.64
CA TRP A 65 32.84 -47.87 11.43
C TRP A 65 33.09 -46.62 10.58
N GLU A 66 33.97 -46.71 9.58
CA GLU A 66 34.22 -45.62 8.64
C GLU A 66 32.96 -45.30 7.83
N SER A 67 32.19 -46.31 7.43
CA SER A 67 30.90 -46.09 6.78
C SER A 67 29.92 -45.30 7.65
N GLY A 68 29.87 -45.59 8.96
CA GLY A 68 29.05 -44.84 9.91
C GLY A 68 29.52 -43.38 10.07
N ILE A 69 30.83 -43.17 10.20
CA ILE A 69 31.41 -41.83 10.37
C ILE A 69 31.25 -40.98 9.09
N ILE A 70 31.54 -41.55 7.91
CA ILE A 70 31.36 -40.89 6.61
C ILE A 70 29.89 -40.53 6.38
N LEU A 71 28.95 -41.41 6.75
CA LEU A 71 27.53 -41.11 6.66
C LEU A 71 27.14 -39.93 7.58
N LEU A 72 27.64 -39.88 8.81
CA LEU A 72 27.39 -38.77 9.73
C LEU A 72 27.97 -37.45 9.20
N VAL A 73 29.19 -37.47 8.66
CA VAL A 73 29.82 -36.32 8.00
C VAL A 73 28.95 -35.83 6.84
N ALA A 74 28.51 -36.75 5.97
CA ALA A 74 27.65 -36.41 4.84
C ALA A 74 26.32 -35.78 5.29
N ILE A 75 25.69 -36.33 6.34
CA ILE A 75 24.47 -35.77 6.93
C ILE A 75 24.71 -34.34 7.43
N VAL A 76 25.78 -34.10 8.20
CA VAL A 76 26.11 -32.78 8.77
C VAL A 76 26.41 -31.76 7.67
N LEU A 77 27.17 -32.15 6.64
CA LEU A 77 27.47 -31.30 5.49
C LEU A 77 26.20 -30.94 4.72
N THR A 78 25.35 -31.93 4.43
CA THR A 78 24.06 -31.69 3.76
C THR A 78 23.16 -30.77 4.57
N LEU A 79 23.05 -30.97 5.89
CA LEU A 79 22.28 -30.09 6.76
C LEU A 79 22.81 -28.66 6.72
N ASN A 80 24.12 -28.47 6.77
CA ASN A 80 24.76 -27.17 6.63
C ASN A 80 24.43 -26.49 5.29
N ILE A 81 24.54 -27.23 4.18
CA ILE A 81 24.20 -26.72 2.85
C ILE A 81 22.73 -26.30 2.81
N VAL A 82 21.82 -27.12 3.33
CA VAL A 82 20.38 -26.81 3.36
C VAL A 82 20.09 -25.55 4.20
N LEU A 83 20.73 -25.40 5.36
CA LEU A 83 20.54 -24.24 6.23
C LEU A 83 21.15 -22.95 5.65
N LEU A 84 22.32 -23.03 4.99
CA LEU A 84 23.06 -21.88 4.48
C LEU A 84 22.64 -21.45 3.07
N GLU A 85 22.04 -22.34 2.28
CA GLU A 85 21.57 -22.03 0.93
C GLU A 85 20.04 -21.85 0.84
N PRO A 86 19.19 -22.89 0.66
CA PRO A 86 17.77 -22.70 0.38
C PRO A 86 16.97 -22.13 1.57
N LEU A 87 17.39 -22.37 2.82
CA LEU A 87 16.66 -21.90 4.01
C LEU A 87 17.26 -20.66 4.67
N SER A 88 18.46 -20.22 4.26
CA SER A 88 19.16 -19.12 4.93
C SER A 88 18.32 -17.85 4.99
N SER A 89 17.62 -17.50 3.91
CA SER A 89 16.78 -16.31 3.84
C SER A 89 15.63 -16.33 4.87
N LEU A 90 14.92 -17.46 5.00
CA LEU A 90 13.87 -17.65 6.00
C LEU A 90 14.41 -17.61 7.44
N ILE A 91 15.57 -18.25 7.66
CA ILE A 91 16.21 -18.26 8.99
C ILE A 91 16.66 -16.84 9.36
N ASN A 92 17.19 -16.05 8.41
CA ASN A 92 17.56 -14.65 8.66
C ASN A 92 16.40 -13.81 9.17
N LEU A 93 15.19 -14.04 8.64
CA LEU A 93 13.97 -13.32 9.02
C LEU A 93 13.43 -13.81 10.38
N ASN A 94 13.46 -15.11 10.65
CA ASN A 94 13.02 -15.68 11.93
C ASN A 94 13.92 -15.29 13.10
N TYR A 95 15.23 -15.22 12.85
CA TYR A 95 16.22 -14.80 13.83
C TYR A 95 16.59 -13.33 13.67
N ALA A 96 15.69 -12.54 13.07
CA ALA A 96 15.86 -11.09 12.99
C ALA A 96 15.95 -10.52 14.40
N ARG A 97 17.11 -9.94 14.73
CA ARG A 97 17.29 -9.26 16.00
C ARG A 97 16.79 -7.83 15.85
N MET A 98 15.48 -7.68 16.03
CA MET A 98 14.86 -6.36 16.08
C MET A 98 15.28 -5.65 17.36
N GLY A 99 15.58 -4.36 17.25
CA GLY A 99 15.59 -3.47 18.40
C GLY A 99 14.19 -3.32 19.00
N SER A 100 14.04 -2.46 19.99
CA SER A 100 12.75 -2.09 20.54
C SER A 100 12.47 -0.63 20.25
N VAL A 101 11.20 -0.32 19.96
CA VAL A 101 10.76 1.08 19.93
C VAL A 101 10.74 1.59 21.37
N SER A 102 11.42 2.70 21.62
CA SER A 102 11.46 3.36 22.93
C SER A 102 10.06 3.85 23.34
N GLU A 103 9.79 3.89 24.65
CA GLU A 103 8.51 4.39 25.17
C GLU A 103 8.24 5.84 24.76
N ALA A 104 9.30 6.67 24.68
CA ALA A 104 9.20 8.04 24.20
C ALA A 104 8.73 8.10 22.73
N THR A 105 9.26 7.22 21.87
CA THR A 105 8.86 7.12 20.46
C THR A 105 7.45 6.56 20.31
N LEU A 106 7.07 5.54 21.09
CA LEU A 106 5.69 5.02 21.11
C LEU A 106 4.70 6.11 21.54
N LYS A 107 5.01 6.86 22.61
CA LYS A 107 4.17 7.98 23.07
C LYS A 107 4.07 9.09 22.02
N GLN A 108 5.16 9.39 21.32
CA GLN A 108 5.14 10.33 20.20
C GLN A 108 4.24 9.83 19.06
N GLY A 109 4.33 8.54 18.73
CA GLY A 109 3.47 7.90 17.74
C GLY A 109 2.00 7.95 18.13
N ASP A 110 1.68 7.61 19.38
CA ASP A 110 0.32 7.67 19.92
C ASP A 110 -0.27 9.08 19.84
N ASN A 111 0.52 10.11 20.17
CA ASN A 111 0.11 11.51 20.04
C ASN A 111 -0.17 11.87 18.57
N VAL A 112 0.71 11.50 17.64
CA VAL A 112 0.49 11.76 16.20
C VAL A 112 -0.73 11.00 15.68
N ALA A 113 -0.93 9.74 16.09
CA ALA A 113 -2.10 8.96 15.74
C ALA A 113 -3.41 9.60 16.25
N GLN A 114 -3.39 10.14 17.46
CA GLN A 114 -4.48 10.91 18.02
C GLN A 114 -4.71 12.22 17.26
N ASP A 115 -3.66 13.01 16.98
CA ASP A 115 -3.74 14.26 16.22
C ASP A 115 -4.35 14.03 14.82
N ILE A 116 -3.94 12.96 14.12
CA ILE A 116 -4.53 12.56 12.84
C ILE A 116 -6.02 12.24 13.01
N SER A 117 -6.39 11.57 14.10
CA SER A 117 -7.77 11.19 14.33
C SER A 117 -8.66 12.39 14.68
N GLU A 118 -8.13 13.34 15.44
CA GLU A 118 -8.79 14.61 15.79
C GLU A 118 -8.98 15.51 14.56
N GLU A 119 -7.93 15.65 13.74
CA GLU A 119 -7.96 16.49 12.54
C GLU A 119 -8.61 15.83 11.33
N GLY A 120 -8.65 14.49 11.27
CA GLY A 120 -9.21 13.70 10.18
C GLY A 120 -10.65 13.27 10.41
N THR A 121 -11.22 13.50 11.60
CA THR A 121 -12.66 13.32 11.83
C THR A 121 -13.43 14.39 11.06
N VAL A 122 -14.35 13.94 10.19
CA VAL A 122 -15.17 14.83 9.35
C VAL A 122 -16.58 14.93 9.93
N LEU A 123 -17.03 16.16 10.16
CA LEU A 123 -18.43 16.42 10.53
C LEU A 123 -19.25 16.52 9.24
N LEU A 124 -20.05 15.49 8.97
CA LEU A 124 -20.85 15.36 7.75
C LEU A 124 -22.21 16.05 7.85
N LYS A 125 -22.78 16.10 9.05
CA LYS A 125 -24.08 16.72 9.32
C LYS A 125 -24.08 17.29 10.73
N ASN A 126 -24.65 18.49 10.91
CA ASN A 126 -24.87 19.07 12.22
C ASN A 126 -26.06 20.04 12.25
N THR A 127 -27.27 19.50 12.27
CA THR A 127 -28.51 20.29 12.30
C THR A 127 -28.63 21.06 13.61
N ASN A 128 -28.98 22.35 13.53
CA ASN A 128 -29.16 23.27 14.66
C ASN A 128 -27.96 23.32 15.61
N ASN A 129 -26.74 23.09 15.09
CA ASN A 129 -25.51 23.03 15.89
C ASN A 129 -25.61 22.06 17.09
N TYR A 130 -26.27 20.91 16.90
CA TYR A 130 -26.52 19.94 17.97
C TYR A 130 -25.23 19.44 18.63
N LEU A 131 -24.19 19.15 17.84
CA LEU A 131 -22.83 18.96 18.35
C LEU A 131 -22.10 20.31 18.46
N PRO A 132 -21.29 20.51 19.52
CA PRO A 132 -20.90 19.52 20.53
C PRO A 132 -21.90 19.33 21.69
N LEU A 133 -21.87 18.16 22.33
CA LEU A 133 -22.64 17.79 23.51
C LEU A 133 -22.05 18.41 24.79
N LYS A 134 -22.44 19.64 25.12
CA LYS A 134 -21.91 20.34 26.31
C LYS A 134 -22.40 19.72 27.63
N SER A 135 -23.71 19.60 27.82
CA SER A 135 -24.31 19.18 29.10
C SER A 135 -24.64 17.68 29.18
N GLN A 136 -24.84 17.01 28.04
CA GLN A 136 -25.22 15.61 28.01
C GLN A 136 -24.12 14.71 28.61
N LYS A 137 -24.47 13.93 29.64
CA LYS A 137 -23.55 12.96 30.28
C LYS A 137 -23.81 11.53 29.83
N ASN A 138 -25.06 11.15 29.61
CA ASN A 138 -25.44 9.78 29.27
C ASN A 138 -25.69 9.61 27.78
N ILE A 139 -25.16 8.56 27.16
CA ILE A 139 -25.40 8.24 25.76
C ILE A 139 -25.72 6.75 25.57
N ASN A 140 -26.77 6.46 24.81
CA ASN A 140 -27.02 5.11 24.33
C ASN A 140 -26.17 4.87 23.08
N VAL A 141 -25.48 3.74 23.00
CA VAL A 141 -24.66 3.39 21.83
C VAL A 141 -25.29 2.18 21.15
N PHE A 142 -25.76 2.38 19.92
CA PHE A 142 -26.45 1.40 19.08
C PHE A 142 -25.59 1.02 17.87
N GLY A 143 -25.94 -0.10 17.25
CA GLY A 143 -25.20 -0.75 16.17
C GLY A 143 -24.19 -1.74 16.73
N TRP A 144 -24.18 -2.96 16.23
CA TRP A 144 -23.22 -3.99 16.65
C TRP A 144 -21.77 -3.57 16.42
N ALA A 145 -21.53 -2.76 15.37
CA ALA A 145 -20.23 -2.17 15.09
C ALA A 145 -19.68 -1.29 16.24
N SER A 146 -20.50 -0.87 17.20
CA SER A 146 -20.04 -0.13 18.38
C SER A 146 -19.13 -0.93 19.32
N THR A 147 -19.34 -2.24 19.44
CA THR A 147 -18.51 -3.15 20.24
C THR A 147 -17.40 -3.80 19.42
N ASN A 148 -17.51 -3.75 18.09
CA ASN A 148 -16.56 -4.31 17.14
C ASN A 148 -16.22 -3.29 16.03
N PRO A 149 -15.65 -2.11 16.38
CA PRO A 149 -15.37 -1.06 15.40
C PRO A 149 -14.20 -1.47 14.49
N ILE A 150 -14.03 -0.69 13.43
CA ILE A 150 -12.97 -0.86 12.43
C ILE A 150 -11.88 0.15 12.74
N TYR A 151 -10.70 -0.34 13.07
CA TYR A 151 -9.52 0.48 13.33
C TYR A 151 -8.69 0.74 12.06
N GLY A 152 -8.76 -0.19 11.10
CA GLY A 152 -8.17 -0.11 9.77
C GLY A 152 -8.65 -1.27 8.89
N GLY A 153 -8.05 -1.46 7.71
CA GLY A 153 -8.38 -2.60 6.85
C GLY A 153 -7.68 -3.89 7.24
N THR A 154 -7.71 -4.89 6.37
CA THR A 154 -7.10 -6.20 6.57
C THR A 154 -6.04 -6.51 5.51
N GLY A 155 -5.22 -7.54 5.72
CA GLY A 155 -4.07 -7.86 4.87
C GLY A 155 -2.77 -7.21 5.33
N SER A 156 -1.81 -7.06 4.41
CA SER A 156 -0.47 -6.49 4.68
C SER A 156 -0.52 -5.07 5.24
N GLY A 157 -1.49 -4.25 4.81
CA GLY A 157 -1.72 -2.90 5.35
C GLY A 157 -2.59 -2.83 6.61
N GLY A 158 -2.98 -3.98 7.15
CA GLY A 158 -3.88 -4.09 8.30
C GLY A 158 -3.28 -3.60 9.62
N SER A 159 -4.14 -3.52 10.63
CA SER A 159 -3.82 -3.01 11.97
C SER A 159 -4.22 -4.02 13.05
N ALA A 160 -3.36 -4.26 14.04
CA ALA A 160 -3.72 -5.09 15.19
C ALA A 160 -4.72 -4.35 16.10
N SER A 161 -5.77 -5.03 16.57
CA SER A 161 -6.86 -4.40 17.33
C SER A 161 -6.86 -4.70 18.84
N ALA A 162 -5.98 -5.60 19.31
CA ALA A 162 -6.05 -6.14 20.67
C ALA A 162 -5.84 -5.10 21.79
N ASN A 163 -5.05 -4.05 21.53
CA ASN A 163 -4.73 -2.99 22.49
C ASN A 163 -5.35 -1.62 22.12
N SER A 164 -6.28 -1.62 21.17
CA SER A 164 -6.88 -0.39 20.66
C SER A 164 -7.89 0.22 21.63
N VAL A 165 -7.89 1.55 21.69
CA VAL A 165 -8.94 2.31 22.38
C VAL A 165 -10.24 2.13 21.62
N ASN A 166 -11.20 1.43 22.21
CA ASN A 166 -12.52 1.26 21.59
C ASN A 166 -13.42 2.49 21.80
N ILE A 167 -14.57 2.51 21.11
CA ILE A 167 -15.54 3.61 21.17
C ILE A 167 -15.99 3.89 22.62
N TYR A 168 -16.29 2.86 23.40
CA TYR A 168 -16.75 3.03 24.78
C TYR A 168 -15.67 3.62 25.69
N GLN A 169 -14.40 3.24 25.50
CA GLN A 169 -13.27 3.82 26.23
C GLN A 169 -13.07 5.29 25.85
N GLY A 170 -13.10 5.63 24.56
CA GLY A 170 -13.00 7.03 24.10
C GLY A 170 -14.13 7.93 24.60
N LEU A 171 -15.36 7.40 24.66
CA LEU A 171 -16.50 8.11 25.25
C LEU A 171 -16.31 8.32 26.76
N LYS A 172 -15.92 7.27 27.50
CA LYS A 172 -15.72 7.33 28.95
C LYS A 172 -14.60 8.29 29.34
N SER A 173 -13.47 8.28 28.64
CA SER A 173 -12.36 9.21 28.89
C SER A 173 -12.76 10.68 28.66
N SER A 174 -13.81 10.92 27.87
CA SER A 174 -14.39 12.24 27.62
C SER A 174 -15.60 12.57 28.52
N GLY A 175 -15.80 11.80 29.59
CA GLY A 175 -16.81 12.04 30.62
C GLY A 175 -18.22 11.56 30.28
N PHE A 176 -18.40 10.75 29.23
CA PHE A 176 -19.71 10.14 28.93
C PHE A 176 -19.91 8.84 29.72
N LYS A 177 -21.14 8.63 30.20
CA LYS A 177 -21.63 7.34 30.70
C LYS A 177 -22.39 6.63 29.58
N THR A 178 -22.15 5.33 29.42
CA THR A 178 -22.78 4.51 28.38
C THR A 178 -23.72 3.47 29.00
N ASN A 179 -24.78 3.11 28.29
CA ASN A 179 -25.73 2.10 28.74
C ASN A 179 -25.12 0.69 28.71
N ASN A 180 -24.82 0.13 29.88
CA ASN A 180 -24.22 -1.20 30.02
C ASN A 180 -25.11 -2.34 29.49
N SER A 181 -26.43 -2.19 29.54
CA SER A 181 -27.36 -3.21 29.02
C SER A 181 -27.27 -3.33 27.50
N LEU A 182 -27.11 -2.21 26.79
CA LEU A 182 -26.90 -2.20 25.34
C LEU A 182 -25.54 -2.79 24.95
N ASN A 183 -24.48 -2.42 25.67
CA ASN A 183 -23.16 -3.00 25.45
C ASN A 183 -23.19 -4.53 25.61
N LYS A 184 -23.73 -5.02 26.73
CA LYS A 184 -23.87 -6.46 27.00
C LYS A 184 -24.73 -7.18 25.95
N PHE A 185 -25.77 -6.53 25.44
CA PHE A 185 -26.60 -7.07 24.37
C PHE A 185 -25.78 -7.36 23.11
N TYR A 186 -25.01 -6.38 22.62
CA TYR A 186 -24.19 -6.58 21.42
C TYR A 186 -23.03 -7.55 21.63
N THR A 187 -22.34 -7.51 22.79
CA THR A 187 -21.26 -8.47 23.07
C THR A 187 -21.78 -9.90 23.23
N LYS A 188 -22.99 -10.09 23.81
CA LYS A 188 -23.63 -11.42 23.90
C LYS A 188 -24.10 -11.90 22.52
N TYR A 189 -24.55 -11.01 21.66
CA TYR A 189 -24.96 -11.36 20.30
C TYR A 189 -23.79 -11.91 19.49
N ARG A 190 -22.67 -11.18 19.45
CA ARG A 190 -21.44 -11.61 18.74
C ARG A 190 -20.21 -10.81 19.18
N THR A 191 -19.10 -11.49 19.42
CA THR A 191 -17.84 -10.88 19.89
C THR A 191 -16.76 -10.70 18.83
N LYS A 192 -16.91 -11.31 17.65
CA LYS A 192 -15.91 -11.28 16.57
C LYS A 192 -16.53 -10.88 15.25
N ARG A 193 -15.86 -9.96 14.54
CA ARG A 193 -16.19 -9.62 13.15
C ARG A 193 -15.96 -10.83 12.22
N PRO A 194 -16.83 -11.04 11.22
CA PRO A 194 -16.55 -11.95 10.11
C PRO A 194 -15.16 -11.74 9.51
N THR A 195 -14.51 -12.83 9.10
CA THR A 195 -13.12 -12.77 8.60
C THR A 195 -13.09 -12.19 7.19
N LEU A 196 -12.30 -11.14 7.02
CA LEU A 196 -11.87 -10.62 5.72
C LEU A 196 -10.35 -10.67 5.68
N SER A 197 -9.81 -11.52 4.81
CA SER A 197 -8.39 -11.78 4.66
C SER A 197 -8.14 -12.36 3.28
N MET A 198 -6.90 -12.35 2.81
CA MET A 198 -6.52 -12.88 1.49
C MET A 198 -7.07 -14.28 1.19
N MET A 199 -7.25 -15.13 2.21
CA MET A 199 -7.70 -16.52 2.07
C MET A 199 -9.17 -16.78 2.45
N ALA A 200 -9.83 -15.81 3.10
CA ALA A 200 -11.20 -15.98 3.58
C ALA A 200 -11.94 -14.64 3.55
N GLN A 201 -13.05 -14.61 2.81
CA GLN A 201 -13.85 -13.42 2.56
C GLN A 201 -15.31 -13.67 2.99
N ASP A 202 -15.64 -13.33 4.23
CA ASP A 202 -17.01 -13.33 4.77
C ASP A 202 -17.50 -11.88 4.92
N TRP A 203 -18.36 -11.46 3.99
CA TRP A 203 -18.89 -10.10 3.92
C TRP A 203 -20.07 -9.88 4.87
N THR A 204 -20.37 -10.80 5.78
CA THR A 204 -21.50 -10.65 6.71
C THR A 204 -21.41 -9.34 7.50
N LEU A 205 -22.54 -8.64 7.62
CA LEU A 205 -22.70 -7.48 8.51
C LEU A 205 -23.61 -7.91 9.66
N PRO A 206 -23.06 -8.30 10.83
CA PRO A 206 -23.84 -8.97 11.87
C PRO A 206 -24.57 -7.94 12.76
N GLU A 207 -25.50 -7.21 12.18
CA GLU A 207 -26.43 -6.37 12.94
C GLU A 207 -27.60 -7.22 13.44
N PRO A 208 -27.95 -7.22 14.74
CA PRO A 208 -29.11 -7.93 15.25
C PRO A 208 -30.40 -7.58 14.52
N ALA A 209 -31.25 -8.58 14.29
CA ALA A 209 -32.57 -8.34 13.72
C ALA A 209 -33.43 -7.53 14.71
N ARG A 210 -34.37 -6.74 14.19
CA ARG A 210 -35.27 -5.92 15.03
C ARG A 210 -35.98 -6.70 16.14
N SER A 211 -36.36 -7.95 15.89
CA SER A 211 -37.04 -8.82 16.85
C SER A 211 -36.18 -9.15 18.09
N GLN A 212 -34.86 -9.05 17.99
CA GLN A 212 -33.94 -9.34 19.09
C GLN A 212 -33.82 -8.18 20.08
N TYR A 213 -34.24 -6.97 19.70
CA TYR A 213 -34.31 -5.80 20.58
C TYR A 213 -35.58 -5.87 21.44
N SER A 214 -35.46 -6.42 22.65
CA SER A 214 -36.59 -6.59 23.56
C SER A 214 -37.20 -5.25 24.00
N LYS A 215 -38.50 -5.26 24.30
CA LYS A 215 -39.21 -4.07 24.85
C LYS A 215 -38.51 -3.53 26.10
N LYS A 216 -38.05 -4.42 26.98
CA LYS A 216 -37.28 -4.07 28.20
C LYS A 216 -35.96 -3.38 27.88
N LEU A 217 -35.19 -3.86 26.89
CA LEU A 217 -33.93 -3.22 26.49
C LEU A 217 -34.16 -1.79 25.99
N ILE A 218 -35.20 -1.58 25.17
CA ILE A 218 -35.53 -0.26 24.64
C ILE A 218 -36.07 0.67 25.74
N ALA A 219 -36.95 0.19 26.62
CA ALA A 219 -37.43 0.96 27.77
C ALA A 219 -36.28 1.41 28.68
N ASN A 220 -35.37 0.50 29.02
CA ASN A 220 -34.16 0.81 29.80
C ASN A 220 -33.28 1.85 29.09
N SER A 221 -33.17 1.77 27.77
CA SER A 221 -32.37 2.72 26.98
C SER A 221 -32.99 4.12 26.99
N LYS A 222 -34.32 4.22 26.85
CA LYS A 222 -35.04 5.50 26.94
C LYS A 222 -34.90 6.14 28.31
N ALA A 223 -35.03 5.34 29.38
CA ALA A 223 -34.83 5.81 30.75
C ALA A 223 -33.38 6.28 31.00
N PHE A 224 -32.39 5.67 30.35
CA PHE A 224 -30.98 6.02 30.51
C PHE A 224 -30.60 7.35 29.85
N SER A 225 -31.09 7.62 28.63
CA SER A 225 -30.80 8.83 27.87
C SER A 225 -31.73 9.00 26.67
N ASN A 226 -32.10 10.24 26.35
CA ASN A 226 -32.78 10.57 25.09
C ASN A 226 -31.80 10.79 23.91
N THR A 227 -30.49 10.65 24.15
CA THR A 227 -29.43 10.76 23.12
C THR A 227 -28.90 9.39 22.73
N ALA A 228 -28.85 9.12 21.43
CA ALA A 228 -28.33 7.89 20.85
C ALA A 228 -27.16 8.19 19.91
N LEU A 229 -26.09 7.40 20.01
CA LEU A 229 -25.03 7.28 19.01
C LEU A 229 -25.23 5.96 18.26
N VAL A 230 -25.40 6.01 16.95
CA VAL A 230 -25.52 4.84 16.08
C VAL A 230 -24.21 4.66 15.32
N VAL A 231 -23.60 3.47 15.39
CA VAL A 231 -22.35 3.15 14.69
C VAL A 231 -22.66 2.25 13.49
N ILE A 232 -22.33 2.72 12.28
CA ILE A 232 -22.41 1.96 11.03
C ILE A 232 -21.00 1.80 10.49
N ALA A 233 -20.61 0.57 10.10
CA ALA A 233 -19.24 0.29 9.68
C ALA A 233 -19.16 -0.61 8.45
N ARG A 234 -18.15 -0.38 7.61
CA ARG A 234 -17.84 -1.23 6.44
C ARG A 234 -16.34 -1.51 6.39
N PRO A 235 -15.92 -2.78 6.47
CA PRO A 235 -14.52 -3.15 6.29
C PRO A 235 -14.16 -3.26 4.81
N GLY A 236 -12.89 -2.93 4.52
CA GLY A 236 -12.20 -3.25 3.28
C GLY A 236 -10.91 -4.00 3.62
N GLY A 237 -10.30 -4.64 2.62
CA GLY A 237 -9.13 -5.47 2.84
C GLY A 237 -8.50 -5.96 1.56
N GLU A 238 -7.32 -6.54 1.74
CA GLU A 238 -6.56 -7.18 0.68
C GLU A 238 -7.18 -8.52 0.22
N GLY A 239 -7.12 -8.78 -1.08
CA GLY A 239 -7.50 -10.03 -1.73
C GLY A 239 -8.89 -10.04 -2.36
N ALA A 240 -9.76 -9.08 -2.08
CA ALA A 240 -11.07 -8.97 -2.72
C ALA A 240 -11.64 -7.55 -2.65
N ASP A 241 -12.38 -7.17 -3.69
CA ASP A 241 -13.16 -5.93 -3.69
C ASP A 241 -14.49 -6.11 -2.97
N LEU A 242 -15.05 -4.99 -2.49
CA LEU A 242 -16.37 -4.98 -1.87
C LEU A 242 -17.43 -5.44 -2.88
N PRO A 243 -18.37 -6.32 -2.50
CA PRO A 243 -19.36 -6.86 -3.43
C PRO A 243 -20.21 -5.78 -4.11
N LYS A 244 -20.21 -5.77 -5.45
CA LYS A 244 -21.16 -5.01 -6.27
C LYS A 244 -22.60 -5.52 -6.14
N ASP A 245 -22.75 -6.80 -5.87
CA ASP A 245 -24.01 -7.45 -5.51
C ASP A 245 -23.71 -8.47 -4.40
N VAL A 246 -24.18 -8.20 -3.18
CA VAL A 246 -23.94 -9.08 -2.02
C VAL A 246 -24.61 -10.45 -2.17
N LYS A 247 -25.61 -10.56 -3.07
CA LYS A 247 -26.32 -11.81 -3.38
C LYS A 247 -25.74 -12.55 -4.59
N ALA A 248 -24.66 -12.06 -5.20
CA ALA A 248 -24.00 -12.72 -6.32
C ALA A 248 -23.40 -14.08 -5.91
N LYS A 249 -23.27 -14.97 -6.90
CA LYS A 249 -22.61 -16.28 -6.73
C LYS A 249 -21.15 -16.07 -6.30
N GLY A 250 -20.70 -16.82 -5.29
CA GLY A 250 -19.34 -16.74 -4.76
C GLY A 250 -19.14 -15.70 -3.65
N VAL A 251 -20.13 -14.87 -3.36
CA VAL A 251 -20.11 -13.95 -2.21
C VAL A 251 -20.64 -14.67 -0.97
N THR A 252 -19.81 -14.77 0.08
CA THR A 252 -20.26 -15.29 1.37
C THR A 252 -20.94 -14.19 2.18
N TYR A 253 -22.23 -14.35 2.44
CA TYR A 253 -23.01 -13.50 3.34
C TYR A 253 -24.00 -14.35 4.16
N LYS A 254 -23.77 -14.41 5.46
CA LYS A 254 -24.54 -15.19 6.45
C LYS A 254 -25.24 -14.27 7.47
N GLY A 255 -25.72 -13.12 7.01
CA GLY A 255 -26.51 -12.18 7.81
C GLY A 255 -27.99 -12.58 7.92
N ASN A 256 -28.83 -11.66 8.38
CA ASN A 256 -30.26 -11.91 8.56
C ASN A 256 -30.98 -12.04 7.21
N LYS A 257 -32.08 -12.81 7.20
CA LYS A 257 -32.90 -13.01 6.00
C LYS A 257 -33.41 -11.66 5.48
N GLY A 258 -33.12 -11.39 4.20
CA GLY A 258 -33.57 -10.17 3.51
C GLY A 258 -32.75 -8.91 3.80
N ASP A 259 -31.57 -9.03 4.42
CA ASP A 259 -30.67 -7.89 4.64
C ASP A 259 -30.34 -7.13 3.35
N PHE A 260 -30.05 -7.88 2.29
CA PHE A 260 -29.79 -7.35 0.96
C PHE A 260 -30.73 -7.98 -0.06
N LYS A 261 -31.15 -7.17 -1.03
CA LYS A 261 -31.81 -7.60 -2.26
C LYS A 261 -30.76 -7.87 -3.33
N LYS A 262 -31.15 -8.61 -4.38
CA LYS A 262 -30.28 -8.82 -5.55
C LYS A 262 -29.93 -7.46 -6.17
N GLY A 263 -28.65 -7.25 -6.42
CA GLY A 263 -28.12 -6.00 -6.96
C GLY A 263 -27.83 -4.92 -5.91
N ASP A 264 -28.08 -5.16 -4.62
CA ASP A 264 -27.63 -4.23 -3.57
C ASP A 264 -26.11 -4.36 -3.40
N THR A 265 -25.44 -3.21 -3.40
CA THR A 265 -23.99 -3.12 -3.19
C THR A 265 -23.67 -3.19 -1.70
N TYR A 266 -22.46 -3.61 -1.33
CA TYR A 266 -22.03 -3.67 0.06
C TYR A 266 -22.05 -2.33 0.82
N LEU A 267 -21.95 -1.21 0.09
CA LEU A 267 -21.92 0.14 0.64
C LEU A 267 -23.31 0.71 0.99
N GLN A 268 -24.38 -0.05 0.73
CA GLN A 268 -25.74 0.26 1.18
C GLN A 268 -25.99 -0.27 2.58
N LEU A 269 -26.98 0.30 3.28
CA LEU A 269 -27.46 -0.26 4.53
C LEU A 269 -28.10 -1.64 4.32
N THR A 270 -27.94 -2.53 5.30
CA THR A 270 -28.74 -3.75 5.37
C THR A 270 -30.17 -3.45 5.82
N LYS A 271 -31.10 -4.38 5.60
CA LYS A 271 -32.45 -4.31 6.20
C LYS A 271 -32.36 -4.21 7.73
N SER A 272 -31.51 -5.00 8.38
CA SER A 272 -31.35 -4.97 9.84
C SER A 272 -30.86 -3.60 10.34
N GLU A 273 -29.91 -2.97 9.64
CA GLU A 273 -29.45 -1.60 9.96
C GLU A 273 -30.55 -0.56 9.74
N ARG A 274 -31.33 -0.67 8.65
CA ARG A 274 -32.50 0.20 8.42
C ARG A 274 -33.56 0.05 9.51
N ASP A 275 -33.86 -1.18 9.93
CA ASP A 275 -34.84 -1.46 10.97
C ASP A 275 -34.36 -0.95 12.34
N MET A 276 -33.07 -1.09 12.65
CA MET A 276 -32.46 -0.47 13.82
C MET A 276 -32.58 1.05 13.77
N LEU A 277 -32.22 1.69 12.65
CA LEU A 277 -32.33 3.13 12.49
C LEU A 277 -33.78 3.61 12.66
N LYS A 278 -34.76 2.92 12.06
CA LYS A 278 -36.18 3.22 12.26
C LYS A 278 -36.55 3.14 13.74
N MET A 279 -36.18 2.05 14.41
CA MET A 279 -36.44 1.86 15.84
C MET A 279 -35.81 2.97 16.70
N VAL A 280 -34.54 3.30 16.47
CA VAL A 280 -33.83 4.34 17.23
C VAL A 280 -34.49 5.70 17.01
N ASN A 281 -34.76 6.08 15.76
CA ASN A 281 -35.39 7.36 15.47
C ASN A 281 -36.83 7.44 16.01
N SER A 282 -37.59 6.35 16.12
CA SER A 282 -38.90 6.35 16.78
C SER A 282 -38.85 6.47 18.31
N ASN A 283 -37.70 6.24 18.96
CA ASN A 283 -37.61 6.19 20.42
C ASN A 283 -36.72 7.28 21.04
N PHE A 284 -35.84 7.91 20.25
CA PHE A 284 -34.89 8.92 20.70
C PHE A 284 -34.99 10.16 19.81
N LYS A 285 -35.01 11.35 20.41
CA LYS A 285 -35.12 12.62 19.67
C LYS A 285 -33.79 13.11 19.09
N ASN A 286 -32.69 12.69 19.71
CA ASN A 286 -31.35 13.18 19.42
C ASN A 286 -30.43 12.03 19.01
N VAL A 287 -30.34 11.78 17.71
CA VAL A 287 -29.52 10.71 17.13
C VAL A 287 -28.28 11.32 16.48
N ILE A 288 -27.12 10.78 16.85
CA ILE A 288 -25.82 11.03 16.23
C ILE A 288 -25.43 9.74 15.50
N VAL A 289 -24.87 9.87 14.31
CA VAL A 289 -24.35 8.73 13.54
C VAL A 289 -22.82 8.81 13.48
N LEU A 290 -22.15 7.69 13.70
CA LEU A 290 -20.74 7.50 13.38
C LEU A 290 -20.62 6.54 12.19
N VAL A 291 -20.11 7.05 11.08
CA VAL A 291 -19.77 6.27 9.88
C VAL A 291 -18.31 5.84 9.97
N ASN A 292 -18.08 4.55 10.13
CA ASN A 292 -16.75 3.94 10.27
C ASN A 292 -16.43 3.04 9.06
N SER A 293 -16.07 3.69 7.96
CA SER A 293 -15.80 3.08 6.66
C SER A 293 -14.75 3.91 5.93
N ALA A 294 -13.71 3.30 5.37
CA ALA A 294 -12.80 4.03 4.49
C ALA A 294 -13.41 4.28 3.10
N ASN A 295 -14.20 3.32 2.61
CA ASN A 295 -14.91 3.44 1.35
C ASN A 295 -16.11 4.40 1.47
N PRO A 296 -16.36 5.28 0.49
CA PRO A 296 -17.47 6.22 0.53
C PRO A 296 -18.80 5.48 0.41
N MET A 297 -19.59 5.47 1.49
CA MET A 297 -20.91 4.83 1.54
C MET A 297 -22.00 5.69 0.88
N GLU A 298 -23.11 5.06 0.50
CA GLU A 298 -24.34 5.77 0.11
C GLU A 298 -25.06 6.24 1.38
N LEU A 299 -24.90 7.51 1.75
CA LEU A 299 -25.34 8.06 3.03
C LEU A 299 -26.66 8.85 2.96
N GLY A 300 -27.39 8.81 1.84
CA GLY A 300 -28.58 9.64 1.64
C GLY A 300 -29.69 9.43 2.67
N TRP A 301 -29.68 8.29 3.36
CA TRP A 301 -30.57 7.99 4.48
C TRP A 301 -30.36 8.87 5.71
N LEU A 302 -29.21 9.56 5.86
CA LEU A 302 -28.99 10.54 6.93
C LEU A 302 -29.99 11.69 6.90
N ASN A 303 -30.57 11.98 5.72
CA ASN A 303 -31.55 13.05 5.53
C ASN A 303 -33.01 12.55 5.63
N LYS A 304 -33.24 11.24 5.76
CA LYS A 304 -34.59 10.65 5.86
C LYS A 304 -35.19 10.71 7.27
N TYR A 305 -34.39 11.08 8.27
CA TYR A 305 -34.81 11.10 9.67
C TYR A 305 -34.46 12.44 10.32
N ASP A 306 -35.47 13.19 10.74
CA ASP A 306 -35.29 14.48 11.43
C ASP A 306 -34.58 14.35 12.78
N HIS A 307 -34.66 13.17 13.40
CA HIS A 307 -34.02 12.88 14.67
C HIS A 307 -32.52 12.60 14.53
N ILE A 308 -32.02 12.33 13.31
CA ILE A 308 -30.57 12.33 13.03
C ILE A 308 -30.09 13.78 12.97
N LYS A 309 -29.59 14.27 14.10
CA LYS A 309 -29.12 15.64 14.27
C LYS A 309 -27.69 15.83 13.76
N SER A 310 -26.83 14.81 13.93
CA SER A 310 -25.44 14.92 13.51
C SER A 310 -24.87 13.62 12.96
N ALA A 311 -23.86 13.73 12.09
CA ALA A 311 -23.12 12.60 11.57
C ALA A 311 -21.62 12.91 11.52
N LEU A 312 -20.81 11.97 11.97
CA LEU A 312 -19.35 12.00 11.93
C LEU A 312 -18.84 10.87 11.03
N TRP A 313 -17.76 11.12 10.31
CA TRP A 313 -17.03 10.10 9.57
C TRP A 313 -15.62 9.91 10.15
N MET A 314 -15.29 8.65 10.45
CA MET A 314 -13.96 8.21 10.90
C MET A 314 -13.62 6.90 10.17
N ALA A 315 -12.84 6.99 9.10
CA ALA A 315 -12.51 5.86 8.23
C ALA A 315 -11.91 4.65 8.98
N GLY A 316 -10.67 4.80 9.45
CA GLY A 316 -9.92 3.81 10.21
C GLY A 316 -8.97 4.53 11.16
N PRO A 317 -9.37 4.76 12.42
CA PRO A 317 -8.67 5.66 13.34
C PRO A 317 -7.45 5.05 14.03
N GLY A 318 -7.00 3.86 13.62
CA GLY A 318 -5.83 3.20 14.22
C GLY A 318 -6.05 2.87 15.70
N GLU A 319 -4.96 2.58 16.41
CA GLU A 319 -5.04 2.04 17.78
C GLU A 319 -5.58 3.04 18.79
N LYS A 320 -5.24 4.33 18.67
CA LYS A 320 -5.59 5.36 19.67
C LYS A 320 -6.73 6.28 19.25
N GLY A 321 -7.17 6.22 18.00
CA GLY A 321 -7.95 7.31 17.42
C GLY A 321 -9.40 7.44 17.87
N PHE A 322 -10.04 6.41 18.42
CA PHE A 322 -11.38 6.60 19.02
C PHE A 322 -11.36 7.45 20.31
N SER A 323 -10.19 7.73 20.87
CA SER A 323 -10.05 8.79 21.88
C SER A 323 -10.51 10.15 21.34
N ALA A 324 -10.31 10.41 20.04
CA ALA A 324 -10.76 11.64 19.38
C ALA A 324 -12.28 11.74 19.32
N LEU A 325 -13.00 10.62 19.15
CA LEU A 325 -14.46 10.61 19.04
C LEU A 325 -15.12 11.28 20.26
N GLY A 326 -14.73 10.88 21.48
CA GLY A 326 -15.28 11.48 22.69
C GLY A 326 -14.94 12.96 22.83
N GLN A 327 -13.73 13.36 22.42
CA GLN A 327 -13.28 14.75 22.49
C GLN A 327 -14.00 15.66 21.50
N VAL A 328 -14.24 15.17 20.28
CA VAL A 328 -15.05 15.84 19.26
C VAL A 328 -16.48 15.99 19.77
N LEU A 329 -17.11 14.90 20.22
CA LEU A 329 -18.48 14.94 20.75
C LEU A 329 -18.63 15.92 21.92
N ARG A 330 -17.60 16.10 22.75
CA ARG A 330 -17.61 17.06 23.88
C ARG A 330 -17.27 18.50 23.45
N GLY A 331 -16.72 18.70 22.26
CA GLY A 331 -16.24 20.00 21.78
C GLY A 331 -14.87 20.42 22.31
N LYS A 332 -14.12 19.49 22.93
CA LYS A 332 -12.70 19.72 23.26
C LYS A 332 -11.86 19.86 22.00
N VAL A 333 -12.22 19.07 21.00
CA VAL A 333 -11.71 19.13 19.63
C VAL A 333 -12.81 19.65 18.74
N ASN A 334 -12.51 20.68 17.94
CA ASN A 334 -13.40 21.15 16.90
C ASN A 334 -13.05 20.38 15.61
N PRO A 335 -13.98 19.61 15.01
CA PRO A 335 -13.71 18.85 13.80
C PRO A 335 -13.26 19.79 12.67
N SER A 336 -12.25 19.34 11.94
CA SER A 336 -11.63 20.10 10.85
C SER A 336 -11.20 19.21 9.68
N GLY A 337 -11.65 17.95 9.67
CA GLY A 337 -11.38 17.04 8.58
C GLY A 337 -12.27 17.35 7.39
N ARG A 338 -11.81 16.95 6.20
CA ARG A 338 -12.55 17.08 4.93
C ARG A 338 -12.63 15.72 4.24
N THR A 339 -13.71 15.45 3.51
CA THR A 339 -13.83 14.27 2.67
C THR A 339 -12.69 14.22 1.65
N VAL A 340 -12.24 13.01 1.35
CA VAL A 340 -11.16 12.75 0.38
C VAL A 340 -11.67 12.07 -0.88
N ASP A 341 -12.95 11.69 -0.89
CA ASP A 341 -13.66 11.12 -2.01
C ASP A 341 -15.04 11.80 -2.11
N THR A 342 -15.64 11.71 -3.30
CA THR A 342 -17.01 12.16 -3.53
C THR A 342 -18.00 11.11 -3.00
N TYR A 343 -18.94 11.53 -2.15
CA TYR A 343 -20.03 10.66 -1.68
C TYR A 343 -21.25 10.87 -2.57
N ALA A 344 -21.48 9.93 -3.47
CA ALA A 344 -22.65 9.92 -4.35
C ALA A 344 -23.90 9.34 -3.66
N TYR A 345 -25.08 9.80 -4.06
CA TYR A 345 -26.35 9.19 -3.64
C TYR A 345 -26.55 7.79 -4.23
N ASN A 346 -25.98 7.54 -5.42
CA ASN A 346 -26.01 6.25 -6.09
C ASN A 346 -24.66 5.99 -6.79
N ILE A 347 -23.84 5.11 -6.22
CA ILE A 347 -22.51 4.79 -6.77
C ILE A 347 -22.58 4.03 -8.10
N LYS A 348 -23.75 3.46 -8.45
CA LYS A 348 -23.94 2.78 -9.73
C LYS A 348 -23.92 3.74 -10.92
N ASN A 349 -24.11 5.03 -10.66
CA ASN A 349 -24.02 6.08 -11.67
C ASN A 349 -22.59 6.59 -11.89
N SER A 350 -21.61 6.10 -11.12
CA SER A 350 -20.19 6.41 -11.36
C SER A 350 -19.73 5.84 -12.70
N PRO A 351 -18.90 6.56 -13.48
CA PRO A 351 -18.45 6.10 -14.80
C PRO A 351 -17.62 4.80 -14.73
N SER A 352 -16.97 4.51 -13.60
CA SER A 352 -16.18 3.29 -13.42
C SER A 352 -17.01 2.09 -12.94
N PHE A 353 -18.27 2.28 -12.50
CA PHE A 353 -19.05 1.21 -11.86
C PHE A 353 -19.24 -0.01 -12.75
N ASN A 354 -19.56 0.18 -14.03
CA ASN A 354 -19.75 -0.93 -14.96
C ASN A 354 -18.43 -1.55 -15.43
N ASN A 355 -17.31 -0.83 -15.27
CA ASN A 355 -15.97 -1.25 -15.67
C ASN A 355 -15.06 -1.48 -14.45
N PHE A 356 -15.58 -2.31 -13.55
CA PHE A 356 -14.95 -2.75 -12.30
C PHE A 356 -15.49 -4.14 -11.97
N GLY A 357 -14.61 -5.14 -11.81
CA GLY A 357 -14.95 -6.53 -11.53
C GLY A 357 -14.16 -7.57 -12.32
N ASP A 358 -14.77 -8.75 -12.50
CA ASP A 358 -14.17 -9.92 -13.15
C ASP A 358 -14.50 -9.98 -14.66
N PHE A 359 -13.64 -9.41 -15.50
CA PHE A 359 -13.74 -9.52 -16.96
C PHE A 359 -12.60 -10.39 -17.51
N LYS A 360 -12.94 -11.36 -18.37
CA LYS A 360 -12.01 -12.37 -18.91
C LYS A 360 -12.02 -12.34 -20.43
N TYR A 361 -10.85 -12.52 -21.02
CA TYR A 361 -10.76 -12.79 -22.45
C TYR A 361 -11.29 -14.20 -22.77
N SER A 362 -12.10 -14.31 -23.82
CA SER A 362 -12.67 -15.60 -24.25
C SER A 362 -11.64 -16.60 -24.79
N ASN A 363 -10.50 -16.11 -25.26
CA ASN A 363 -9.47 -16.90 -25.95
C ASN A 363 -8.10 -16.88 -25.24
N GLY A 364 -8.07 -16.65 -23.92
CA GLY A 364 -6.82 -16.55 -23.16
C GLY A 364 -6.99 -16.74 -21.65
N LYS A 365 -5.86 -16.92 -20.95
CA LYS A 365 -5.81 -17.03 -19.48
C LYS A 365 -5.60 -15.67 -18.79
N TYR A 366 -6.15 -14.61 -19.38
CA TYR A 366 -5.95 -13.23 -18.97
C TYR A 366 -7.30 -12.58 -18.65
N SER A 367 -7.27 -11.72 -17.64
CA SER A 367 -8.38 -10.83 -17.30
C SER A 367 -8.08 -9.43 -17.81
N PHE A 368 -9.09 -8.57 -17.88
CA PHE A 368 -8.89 -7.18 -18.26
C PHE A 368 -9.79 -6.23 -17.49
N VAL A 369 -9.44 -4.95 -17.54
CA VAL A 369 -10.26 -3.84 -17.07
C VAL A 369 -9.91 -2.61 -17.93
N ASN A 370 -10.92 -1.82 -18.30
CA ASN A 370 -10.69 -0.60 -19.07
C ASN A 370 -10.96 0.61 -18.18
N TYR A 371 -10.00 1.52 -18.09
CA TYR A 371 -10.16 2.79 -17.38
C TYR A 371 -10.79 3.79 -18.35
N SER A 372 -12.01 3.43 -18.80
CA SER A 372 -12.73 4.14 -19.84
C SER A 372 -13.24 5.50 -19.39
N GLU A 373 -13.31 5.77 -18.09
CA GLU A 373 -13.61 7.10 -17.55
C GLU A 373 -12.52 8.15 -17.82
N ASN A 374 -11.35 7.74 -18.32
CA ASN A 374 -10.24 8.63 -18.67
C ASN A 374 -9.83 9.50 -17.45
N ILE A 375 -9.63 10.80 -17.61
CA ILE A 375 -9.28 11.72 -16.51
C ILE A 375 -10.45 12.01 -15.54
N TYR A 376 -11.67 11.57 -15.86
CA TYR A 376 -12.90 11.88 -15.11
C TYR A 376 -13.12 10.87 -13.97
N VAL A 377 -12.19 10.86 -13.02
CA VAL A 377 -12.26 10.06 -11.78
C VAL A 377 -12.80 10.93 -10.64
N GLY A 378 -13.75 10.40 -9.86
CA GLY A 378 -14.26 11.09 -8.67
C GLY A 378 -14.92 12.44 -8.98
N TYR A 379 -14.61 13.47 -8.18
CA TYR A 379 -15.16 14.83 -8.35
C TYR A 379 -14.90 15.39 -9.76
N LYS A 380 -13.79 15.02 -10.42
CA LYS A 380 -13.52 15.46 -11.80
C LYS A 380 -14.63 15.06 -12.76
N PHE A 381 -15.27 13.91 -12.55
CA PHE A 381 -16.47 13.53 -13.29
C PHE A 381 -17.67 14.39 -12.89
N TYR A 382 -18.04 14.38 -11.61
CA TYR A 382 -19.29 15.00 -11.14
C TYR A 382 -19.33 16.52 -11.41
N GLU A 383 -18.25 17.24 -11.10
CA GLU A 383 -18.16 18.69 -11.34
C GLU A 383 -18.18 19.05 -12.83
N THR A 384 -17.72 18.14 -13.70
CA THR A 384 -17.67 18.38 -15.16
C THR A 384 -18.96 17.97 -15.85
N TYR A 385 -19.51 16.79 -15.51
CA TYR A 385 -20.72 16.23 -16.12
C TYR A 385 -21.95 17.07 -15.82
N TYR A 386 -22.05 17.59 -14.59
CA TYR A 386 -23.15 18.47 -14.17
C TYR A 386 -22.84 19.96 -14.31
N LYS A 387 -21.78 20.34 -15.04
CA LYS A 387 -21.45 21.76 -15.25
C LYS A 387 -22.65 22.47 -15.90
N GLY A 388 -23.19 23.48 -15.22
CA GLY A 388 -24.39 24.21 -15.66
C GLY A 388 -25.73 23.54 -15.30
N ASN A 389 -25.72 22.42 -14.57
CA ASN A 389 -26.91 21.70 -14.09
C ASN A 389 -26.83 21.44 -12.58
N GLU A 390 -27.00 22.51 -11.79
CA GLU A 390 -26.92 22.48 -10.33
C GLU A 390 -27.88 21.44 -9.70
N LYS A 391 -29.15 21.44 -10.14
CA LYS A 391 -30.16 20.49 -9.66
C LYS A 391 -29.75 19.04 -9.91
N GLY A 392 -29.13 18.76 -11.06
CA GLY A 392 -28.60 17.44 -11.38
C GLY A 392 -27.43 17.06 -10.46
N TYR A 393 -26.53 18.00 -10.18
CA TYR A 393 -25.43 17.79 -9.25
C TYR A 393 -25.94 17.47 -7.83
N GLU A 394 -26.85 18.29 -7.29
CA GLU A 394 -27.44 18.09 -5.95
C GLU A 394 -28.17 16.75 -5.80
N GLN A 395 -28.72 16.22 -6.90
CA GLN A 395 -29.36 14.90 -6.92
C GLN A 395 -28.35 13.74 -7.00
N ALA A 396 -27.15 13.99 -7.52
CA ALA A 396 -26.12 12.98 -7.73
C ALA A 396 -25.12 12.90 -6.57
N VAL A 397 -24.70 14.05 -6.03
CA VAL A 397 -23.64 14.19 -5.03
C VAL A 397 -24.23 14.60 -3.69
N GLN A 398 -23.97 13.81 -2.66
CA GLN A 398 -24.36 14.12 -1.29
C GLN A 398 -23.31 14.94 -0.57
N TYR A 399 -22.04 14.49 -0.62
CA TYR A 399 -20.91 15.23 -0.06
C TYR A 399 -19.82 15.36 -1.14
N PRO A 400 -19.54 16.59 -1.61
CA PRO A 400 -18.46 16.83 -2.56
C PRO A 400 -17.09 16.44 -1.99
N PHE A 401 -16.10 16.27 -2.86
CA PHE A 401 -14.70 16.16 -2.43
C PHE A 401 -14.27 17.41 -1.65
N GLY A 402 -13.54 17.26 -0.54
CA GLY A 402 -13.13 18.39 0.31
C GLY A 402 -14.24 18.96 1.21
N TYR A 403 -15.40 18.30 1.34
CA TYR A 403 -16.49 18.71 2.23
C TYR A 403 -16.19 18.39 3.71
N GLY A 404 -16.57 19.28 4.62
CA GLY A 404 -16.55 19.01 6.05
C GLY A 404 -16.96 20.23 6.87
N MET A 405 -17.81 20.01 7.88
CA MET A 405 -18.29 21.09 8.76
C MET A 405 -17.35 21.30 9.95
N SER A 406 -17.51 22.44 10.63
CA SER A 406 -16.84 22.79 11.88
C SER A 406 -17.86 23.29 12.92
N TYR A 407 -17.50 23.32 14.21
CA TYR A 407 -18.29 23.99 15.25
C TYR A 407 -18.14 25.52 15.24
N THR A 408 -17.33 26.05 14.32
CA THR A 408 -17.18 27.47 14.06
C THR A 408 -17.30 27.75 12.57
N THR A 409 -17.33 29.02 12.20
CA THR A 409 -17.40 29.48 10.82
C THR A 409 -16.14 30.24 10.45
N PHE A 410 -15.78 30.21 9.17
CA PHE A 410 -14.62 30.90 8.64
C PHE A 410 -14.98 31.71 7.42
N THR A 411 -14.25 32.81 7.20
CA THR A 411 -14.19 33.48 5.90
C THR A 411 -12.79 33.32 5.33
N GLN A 412 -12.69 33.15 4.02
CA GLN A 412 -11.44 33.04 3.29
C GLN A 412 -11.44 34.10 2.18
N LYS A 413 -10.39 34.93 2.12
CA LYS A 413 -10.25 35.98 1.10
C LYS A 413 -8.92 35.84 0.38
N MET A 414 -8.96 35.73 -0.94
CA MET A 414 -7.80 35.58 -1.80
C MET A 414 -7.25 36.96 -2.20
N SER A 415 -5.93 37.14 -2.18
CA SER A 415 -5.30 38.31 -2.77
C SER A 415 -5.26 38.21 -4.31
N ASN A 416 -4.95 39.31 -4.99
CA ASN A 416 -4.64 39.26 -6.41
C ASN A 416 -3.46 38.31 -6.69
N LEU A 417 -3.50 37.69 -7.88
CA LEU A 417 -2.42 36.86 -8.38
C LEU A 417 -1.22 37.73 -8.74
N LYS A 418 -0.03 37.29 -8.37
CA LYS A 418 1.24 37.91 -8.75
C LYS A 418 2.12 36.86 -9.44
N GLN A 419 2.57 37.14 -10.64
CA GLN A 419 3.58 36.31 -11.28
C GLN A 419 4.97 36.68 -10.76
N SER A 420 5.76 35.67 -10.41
CA SER A 420 7.15 35.83 -10.00
C SER A 420 8.09 35.80 -11.21
N MET A 421 9.32 36.30 -11.04
CA MET A 421 10.37 36.25 -12.07
C MET A 421 10.66 34.82 -12.55
N ASP A 422 10.52 33.81 -11.68
CA ASP A 422 10.66 32.37 -12.03
C ASP A 422 9.41 31.79 -12.73
N GLY A 423 8.44 32.64 -13.11
CA GLY A 423 7.19 32.26 -13.75
C GLY A 423 6.14 31.68 -12.81
N SER A 424 6.42 31.48 -11.53
CA SER A 424 5.45 30.94 -10.56
C SER A 424 4.32 31.93 -10.23
N ILE A 425 3.15 31.41 -9.90
CA ILE A 425 1.98 32.20 -9.49
C ILE A 425 1.98 32.27 -7.96
N LYS A 426 1.97 33.48 -7.41
CA LYS A 426 1.91 33.74 -5.97
C LYS A 426 0.62 34.47 -5.60
N PHE A 427 0.02 34.06 -4.51
CA PHE A 427 -1.07 34.78 -3.86
C PHE A 427 -1.11 34.38 -2.39
N THR A 428 -1.95 35.07 -1.64
CA THR A 428 -2.21 34.76 -0.24
C THR A 428 -3.70 34.55 -0.02
N VAL A 429 -4.04 33.75 0.97
CA VAL A 429 -5.42 33.61 1.44
C VAL A 429 -5.47 33.96 2.91
N THR A 430 -6.24 34.97 3.26
CA THR A 430 -6.49 35.33 4.65
C THR A 430 -7.72 34.58 5.14
N VAL A 431 -7.54 33.71 6.12
CA VAL A 431 -8.60 32.97 6.78
C VAL A 431 -8.91 33.63 8.12
N LYS A 432 -10.15 33.98 8.37
CA LYS A 432 -10.62 34.53 9.65
C LYS A 432 -11.64 33.60 10.28
N ASN A 433 -11.46 33.26 11.55
CA ASN A 433 -12.50 32.58 12.32
C ASN A 433 -13.58 33.61 12.72
N THR A 434 -14.77 33.49 12.14
CA THR A 434 -15.90 34.41 12.36
C THR A 434 -16.92 33.87 13.37
N GLY A 435 -16.77 32.61 13.80
CA GLY A 435 -17.68 32.01 14.77
C GLY A 435 -17.24 32.21 16.21
N LYS A 436 -17.86 31.43 17.11
CA LYS A 436 -17.77 31.62 18.58
C LYS A 436 -16.82 30.64 19.27
N THR A 437 -16.22 29.69 18.54
CA THR A 437 -15.31 28.71 19.13
C THR A 437 -14.02 28.62 18.32
N ALA A 438 -12.93 28.19 18.96
CA ALA A 438 -11.67 27.99 18.26
C ALA A 438 -11.76 26.82 17.28
N GLY A 439 -11.08 26.90 16.14
CA GLY A 439 -11.10 25.84 15.12
C GLY A 439 -9.95 25.96 14.12
N LYS A 440 -9.85 24.98 13.23
CA LYS A 440 -8.96 25.00 12.08
C LYS A 440 -9.80 24.92 10.81
N ASP A 441 -9.31 25.51 9.74
CA ASP A 441 -9.92 25.42 8.42
C ASP A 441 -8.90 25.02 7.35
N VAL A 442 -9.40 24.51 6.23
CA VAL A 442 -8.60 24.11 5.06
C VAL A 442 -8.89 25.09 3.93
N VAL A 443 -7.84 25.76 3.45
CA VAL A 443 -7.87 26.49 2.19
C VAL A 443 -7.56 25.52 1.07
N GLN A 444 -8.51 25.35 0.16
CA GLN A 444 -8.38 24.48 -1.01
C GLN A 444 -8.33 25.35 -2.26
N ALA A 445 -7.21 25.32 -2.97
CA ALA A 445 -7.01 26.04 -4.22
C ALA A 445 -7.24 25.10 -5.41
N TYR A 446 -8.15 25.48 -6.28
CA TYR A 446 -8.54 24.74 -7.48
C TYR A 446 -8.25 25.57 -8.73
N TYR A 447 -8.24 24.92 -9.89
CA TYR A 447 -8.30 25.62 -11.17
C TYR A 447 -9.32 25.04 -12.13
N THR A 448 -9.89 25.94 -12.95
CA THR A 448 -10.65 25.62 -14.16
C THR A 448 -9.82 26.04 -15.36
N ALA A 449 -9.51 25.11 -16.25
CA ALA A 449 -8.79 25.38 -17.48
C ALA A 449 -9.74 25.70 -18.66
N PRO A 450 -9.31 26.48 -19.66
CA PRO A 450 -10.07 26.69 -20.89
C PRO A 450 -10.24 25.35 -21.64
N TYR A 451 -11.41 25.13 -22.23
CA TYR A 451 -11.74 23.89 -22.92
C TYR A 451 -12.67 24.12 -24.11
N ASN A 452 -12.27 23.60 -25.26
CA ASN A 452 -13.08 23.43 -26.46
C ASN A 452 -13.21 21.95 -26.83
N ASN A 453 -14.23 21.60 -27.62
CA ASN A 453 -14.56 20.21 -27.99
C ASN A 453 -13.44 19.39 -28.64
N ASN A 454 -12.45 20.04 -29.25
CA ASN A 454 -11.33 19.37 -29.93
C ASN A 454 -10.01 19.44 -29.16
N ASP A 455 -10.03 19.99 -27.95
CA ASP A 455 -8.83 20.09 -27.10
C ASP A 455 -8.50 18.76 -26.44
N THR A 456 -7.33 18.68 -25.83
CA THR A 456 -7.04 17.63 -24.83
C THR A 456 -8.09 17.69 -23.71
N GLU A 457 -8.51 16.52 -23.21
CA GLU A 457 -9.56 16.40 -22.19
C GLU A 457 -9.19 17.20 -20.93
N LYS A 458 -10.17 17.89 -20.35
CA LYS A 458 -9.99 18.70 -19.13
C LYS A 458 -11.21 18.65 -18.24
N ALA A 459 -11.00 18.33 -16.97
CA ALA A 459 -12.01 18.47 -15.94
C ALA A 459 -12.31 19.96 -15.65
N ALA A 460 -13.56 20.26 -15.30
CA ALA A 460 -14.01 21.60 -14.96
C ALA A 460 -13.52 22.09 -13.59
N THR A 461 -12.99 21.21 -12.75
CA THR A 461 -12.39 21.55 -11.45
C THR A 461 -11.24 20.59 -11.19
N ASN A 462 -10.10 21.11 -10.75
CA ASN A 462 -8.90 20.34 -10.44
C ASN A 462 -8.22 20.89 -9.19
N LEU A 463 -7.93 20.05 -8.20
CA LEU A 463 -7.18 20.46 -7.02
C LEU A 463 -5.74 20.81 -7.40
N LEU A 464 -5.32 22.03 -7.05
CA LEU A 464 -4.00 22.55 -7.36
C LEU A 464 -3.08 22.58 -6.15
N SER A 465 -3.60 22.98 -4.98
CA SER A 465 -2.86 23.00 -3.73
C SER A 465 -3.83 23.17 -2.55
N PHE A 466 -3.40 22.80 -1.35
CA PHE A 466 -4.16 23.04 -0.14
C PHE A 466 -3.25 23.38 1.03
N LYS A 467 -3.79 24.13 1.99
CA LYS A 467 -3.12 24.45 3.26
C LYS A 467 -4.12 24.51 4.39
N LYS A 468 -3.76 23.92 5.53
CA LYS A 468 -4.54 24.01 6.76
C LYS A 468 -4.04 25.13 7.66
N THR A 469 -4.97 25.84 8.28
CA THR A 469 -4.63 26.87 9.27
C THR A 469 -4.07 26.24 10.55
N LYS A 470 -3.38 27.05 11.36
CA LYS A 470 -3.25 26.78 12.79
C LYS A 470 -4.62 26.85 13.46
N LYS A 471 -4.71 26.48 14.74
CA LYS A 471 -5.93 26.70 15.53
C LYS A 471 -6.15 28.20 15.69
N LEU A 472 -7.25 28.73 15.16
CA LEU A 472 -7.63 30.13 15.25
C LEU A 472 -8.67 30.32 16.35
N GLN A 473 -8.40 31.26 17.26
CA GLN A 473 -9.39 31.73 18.23
C GLN A 473 -10.50 32.51 17.53
N PRO A 474 -11.70 32.66 18.13
CA PRO A 474 -12.74 33.56 17.61
C PRO A 474 -12.19 34.95 17.27
N GLY A 475 -12.52 35.46 16.08
CA GLY A 475 -12.05 36.75 15.57
C GLY A 475 -10.62 36.77 15.03
N ALA A 476 -9.78 35.77 15.34
CA ALA A 476 -8.41 35.70 14.87
C ALA A 476 -8.31 35.29 13.40
N SER A 477 -7.24 35.74 12.75
CA SER A 477 -6.95 35.45 11.35
C SER A 477 -5.57 34.81 11.17
N GLN A 478 -5.40 34.11 10.04
CA GLN A 478 -4.11 33.69 9.52
C GLN A 478 -4.07 33.88 8.02
N THR A 479 -2.96 34.46 7.54
CA THR A 479 -2.66 34.54 6.11
C THR A 479 -1.79 33.37 5.70
N LEU A 480 -2.24 32.63 4.69
CA LEU A 480 -1.54 31.48 4.10
C LEU A 480 -0.97 31.86 2.74
N ASN A 481 0.33 31.64 2.53
CA ASN A 481 1.02 31.97 1.29
C ASN A 481 0.97 30.80 0.32
N PHE A 482 0.61 31.04 -0.94
CA PHE A 482 0.64 30.05 -2.02
C PHE A 482 1.69 30.45 -3.07
N LYS A 483 2.44 29.45 -3.55
CA LYS A 483 3.38 29.56 -4.67
C LYS A 483 3.16 28.34 -5.55
N LEU A 484 2.57 28.54 -6.73
CA LEU A 484 2.14 27.49 -7.64
C LEU A 484 3.00 27.51 -8.90
N LYS A 485 3.37 26.34 -9.43
CA LYS A 485 4.05 26.25 -10.73
C LYS A 485 2.96 26.29 -11.81
N ARG A 486 3.14 27.10 -12.85
CA ARG A 486 2.19 27.14 -13.98
C ARG A 486 2.03 25.78 -14.65
N SER A 487 3.11 25.00 -14.70
CA SER A 487 3.14 23.64 -15.24
C SER A 487 2.25 22.66 -14.47
N ASP A 488 1.82 22.97 -13.25
CA ASP A 488 0.91 22.10 -12.50
C ASP A 488 -0.53 22.19 -13.04
N MET A 489 -0.83 23.19 -13.89
CA MET A 489 -2.12 23.34 -14.58
C MET A 489 -2.11 22.82 -16.03
N SER A 490 -1.01 22.20 -16.48
CA SER A 490 -0.90 21.67 -17.85
C SER A 490 -1.57 20.30 -17.99
N SER A 491 -2.16 20.03 -19.14
CA SER A 491 -2.69 18.71 -19.51
C SER A 491 -1.73 17.97 -20.44
N TYR A 492 -1.68 16.65 -20.34
CA TYR A 492 -0.87 15.82 -21.22
C TYR A 492 -1.61 15.57 -22.54
N SER A 493 -1.07 16.12 -23.62
CA SER A 493 -1.61 15.93 -24.97
C SER A 493 -0.87 14.81 -25.68
N GLU A 494 -1.60 13.76 -26.08
CA GLU A 494 -1.06 12.66 -26.88
C GLU A 494 -0.81 13.05 -28.35
N LYS A 495 -1.30 14.22 -28.79
CA LYS A 495 -1.12 14.71 -30.18
C LYS A 495 0.35 15.03 -30.46
N ASN A 496 0.79 14.93 -31.72
CA ASN A 496 2.10 15.39 -32.22
C ASN A 496 3.35 14.91 -31.44
N GLY A 497 3.35 13.68 -30.92
CA GLY A 497 4.51 13.07 -30.26
C GLY A 497 4.50 13.11 -28.72
N GLY A 498 3.48 13.73 -28.11
CA GLY A 498 3.27 13.70 -26.66
C GLY A 498 3.98 14.83 -25.92
N ALA A 499 3.23 15.66 -25.20
CA ALA A 499 3.80 16.67 -24.30
C ALA A 499 2.78 17.12 -23.25
N TYR A 500 3.27 17.63 -22.12
CA TYR A 500 2.42 18.49 -21.27
C TYR A 500 2.23 19.85 -21.95
N VAL A 501 0.99 20.33 -21.98
CA VAL A 501 0.58 21.57 -22.65
C VAL A 501 -0.21 22.42 -21.67
N LEU A 502 0.21 23.66 -21.47
CA LEU A 502 -0.58 24.68 -20.81
C LEU A 502 -1.20 25.55 -21.92
N ASP A 503 -2.50 25.39 -22.16
CA ASP A 503 -3.18 26.03 -23.27
C ASP A 503 -3.27 27.55 -23.11
N GLN A 504 -3.36 28.26 -24.23
CA GLN A 504 -3.72 29.67 -24.24
C GLN A 504 -5.15 29.86 -23.73
N GLY A 505 -5.38 30.95 -23.00
CA GLY A 505 -6.70 31.39 -22.55
C GLY A 505 -6.78 31.64 -21.05
N ASP A 506 -8.01 31.83 -20.58
CA ASP A 506 -8.27 32.22 -19.20
C ASP A 506 -8.45 30.99 -18.30
N TYR A 507 -7.56 30.90 -17.31
CA TYR A 507 -7.68 29.94 -16.22
C TYR A 507 -8.33 30.62 -15.04
N GLN A 508 -9.31 29.99 -14.42
CA GLN A 508 -9.86 30.48 -13.15
C GLN A 508 -9.12 29.80 -12.01
N ILE A 509 -8.35 30.56 -11.22
CA ILE A 509 -7.76 30.07 -9.97
C ILE A 509 -8.73 30.42 -8.84
N GLN A 510 -9.19 29.40 -8.14
CA GLN A 510 -10.32 29.49 -7.22
C GLN A 510 -9.94 29.01 -5.83
N ILE A 511 -10.40 29.71 -4.81
CA ILE A 511 -10.53 29.15 -3.47
C ILE A 511 -11.94 28.64 -3.32
N LYS A 512 -12.08 27.35 -3.02
CA LYS A 512 -13.38 26.69 -2.86
C LYS A 512 -13.51 26.08 -1.47
N GLU A 513 -14.74 26.07 -0.94
CA GLU A 513 -15.06 25.44 0.36
C GLU A 513 -14.92 23.91 0.30
N ASN A 514 -15.19 23.36 -0.88
CA ASN A 514 -15.08 21.97 -1.31
C ASN A 514 -15.00 21.98 -2.85
N SER A 515 -14.98 20.83 -3.53
CA SER A 515 -14.86 20.76 -5.00
C SER A 515 -15.95 21.51 -5.76
N HIS A 516 -17.08 21.85 -5.13
CA HIS A 516 -18.23 22.42 -5.79
C HIS A 516 -18.37 23.94 -5.53
N LYS A 517 -18.38 24.35 -4.26
CA LYS A 517 -18.74 25.72 -3.85
C LYS A 517 -17.55 26.69 -3.86
N VAL A 518 -17.56 27.65 -4.78
CA VAL A 518 -16.54 28.71 -4.92
C VAL A 518 -16.70 29.77 -3.82
N LEU A 519 -15.58 30.19 -3.21
CA LEU A 519 -15.52 31.28 -2.22
C LEU A 519 -14.91 32.56 -2.81
N ASP A 520 -13.85 32.42 -3.60
CA ASP A 520 -13.18 33.53 -4.30
C ASP A 520 -12.53 32.98 -5.58
N SER A 521 -12.43 33.82 -6.61
CA SER A 521 -11.88 33.45 -7.91
C SER A 521 -11.06 34.60 -8.48
N LYS A 522 -9.98 34.26 -9.17
CA LYS A 522 -9.15 35.19 -9.94
C LYS A 522 -8.83 34.57 -11.29
N ASP A 523 -9.00 35.36 -12.33
CA ASP A 523 -8.60 34.95 -13.67
C ASP A 523 -7.09 35.07 -13.81
N TYR A 524 -6.52 34.06 -14.47
CA TYR A 524 -5.12 33.97 -14.82
C TYR A 524 -5.04 33.72 -16.32
N ASN A 525 -4.73 34.78 -17.07
CA ASN A 525 -4.59 34.69 -18.51
C ASN A 525 -3.24 34.06 -18.87
N VAL A 526 -3.30 32.99 -19.67
CA VAL A 526 -2.15 32.43 -20.37
C VAL A 526 -2.15 32.99 -21.79
N ALA A 527 -1.30 33.98 -22.04
CA ALA A 527 -1.29 34.71 -23.32
C ALA A 527 -0.99 33.84 -24.55
N GLN A 528 -0.21 32.78 -24.38
CA GLN A 528 0.15 31.85 -25.45
C GLN A 528 0.32 30.42 -24.91
N THR A 529 -0.05 29.44 -25.73
CA THR A 529 0.12 28.02 -25.40
C THR A 529 1.58 27.71 -25.10
N VAL A 530 1.84 27.10 -23.94
CA VAL A 530 3.17 26.65 -23.53
C VAL A 530 3.24 25.13 -23.69
N VAL A 531 4.03 24.69 -24.66
CA VAL A 531 4.31 23.26 -24.87
C VAL A 531 5.58 22.89 -24.13
N TYR A 532 5.46 21.95 -23.19
CA TYR A 532 6.61 21.45 -22.43
C TYR A 532 7.34 20.33 -23.17
N ASN A 533 8.07 20.71 -24.23
CA ASN A 533 8.79 19.79 -25.11
C ASN A 533 10.32 19.81 -24.86
N LYS A 534 11.11 19.21 -25.77
CA LYS A 534 12.58 19.15 -25.67
C LYS A 534 13.27 20.52 -25.52
N ASN A 535 12.68 21.58 -26.07
CA ASN A 535 13.23 22.95 -26.03
C ASN A 535 12.72 23.73 -24.81
N ASN A 536 11.67 23.25 -24.13
CA ASN A 536 11.02 23.92 -23.02
C ASN A 536 10.49 22.90 -21.99
N LYS A 537 11.34 22.00 -21.52
CA LYS A 537 10.93 20.94 -20.58
C LYS A 537 10.42 21.55 -19.26
N ARG A 538 9.44 20.92 -18.60
CA ARG A 538 9.07 21.32 -17.23
C ARG A 538 10.31 21.29 -16.34
N SER A 539 10.49 22.32 -15.51
CA SER A 539 11.67 22.42 -14.64
C SER A 539 11.82 21.25 -13.65
N SER A 540 10.71 20.55 -13.36
CA SER A 540 10.68 19.38 -12.48
C SER A 540 11.06 18.07 -13.16
N ASP A 541 11.03 18.00 -14.50
CA ASP A 541 11.38 16.79 -15.25
C ASP A 541 12.89 16.66 -15.38
N LYS A 542 13.44 15.44 -15.32
CA LYS A 542 14.83 15.13 -15.69
C LYS A 542 14.99 15.02 -17.21
N LYS A 543 14.05 14.38 -17.90
CA LYS A 543 13.90 14.37 -19.35
C LYS A 543 12.46 14.70 -19.73
N VAL A 544 12.28 15.33 -20.88
CA VAL A 544 10.94 15.70 -21.37
C VAL A 544 10.05 14.47 -21.51
N ALA A 545 8.80 14.59 -21.09
CA ALA A 545 7.77 13.58 -21.34
C ALA A 545 7.42 13.54 -22.83
N THR A 546 7.32 12.33 -23.38
CA THR A 546 6.81 12.06 -24.74
C THR A 546 5.87 10.88 -24.68
N ASN A 547 5.13 10.57 -25.76
CA ASN A 547 4.26 9.39 -25.76
C ASN A 547 5.08 8.12 -25.51
N LYS A 548 4.69 7.34 -24.49
CA LYS A 548 5.30 6.06 -24.13
C LYS A 548 4.30 4.92 -23.97
N PHE A 549 3.02 5.22 -23.73
CA PHE A 549 2.00 4.25 -23.32
C PHE A 549 0.96 3.97 -24.41
N ALA A 550 1.27 4.26 -25.68
CA ALA A 550 0.36 4.00 -26.80
C ALA A 550 -0.15 2.54 -26.86
N ASP A 551 0.70 1.56 -26.50
CA ASP A 551 0.29 0.15 -26.44
C ASP A 551 -0.69 -0.14 -25.29
N ALA A 552 -0.79 0.72 -24.27
CA ALA A 552 -1.73 0.59 -23.15
C ALA A 552 -3.10 1.25 -23.40
N SER A 553 -3.23 2.05 -24.46
CA SER A 553 -4.51 2.67 -24.83
C SER A 553 -5.55 1.65 -25.26
N GLY A 554 -5.15 0.51 -25.84
CA GLY A 554 -6.07 -0.55 -26.26
C GLY A 554 -7.14 -0.08 -27.26
N ASP A 555 -8.15 -0.93 -27.49
CA ASP A 555 -9.35 -0.59 -28.29
C ASP A 555 -10.51 -0.27 -27.33
N VAL A 556 -10.45 0.91 -26.72
CA VAL A 556 -11.38 1.35 -25.67
C VAL A 556 -12.01 2.68 -26.06
N ASN A 557 -13.34 2.76 -25.90
CA ASN A 557 -14.06 4.02 -26.04
C ASN A 557 -13.88 4.85 -24.76
N TYR A 558 -12.93 5.77 -24.77
CA TYR A 558 -12.67 6.66 -23.64
C TYR A 558 -13.73 7.76 -23.54
N LEU A 559 -14.18 8.01 -22.31
CA LEU A 559 -15.11 9.08 -21.98
C LEU A 559 -14.48 10.42 -22.36
N SER A 560 -15.24 11.20 -23.14
CA SER A 560 -14.81 12.50 -23.64
C SER A 560 -15.83 13.56 -23.25
N ARG A 561 -15.36 14.73 -22.84
CA ARG A 561 -16.23 15.87 -22.52
C ARG A 561 -16.83 16.52 -23.77
N LYS A 562 -16.34 16.18 -24.96
CA LYS A 562 -16.87 16.65 -26.24
C LYS A 562 -18.39 16.50 -26.31
N ASP A 563 -19.04 17.57 -26.75
CA ASP A 563 -20.51 17.63 -26.93
C ASP A 563 -21.27 17.24 -25.66
N ASN A 564 -20.78 17.71 -24.50
CA ASN A 564 -21.34 17.42 -23.17
C ASN A 564 -21.43 15.92 -22.85
N PHE A 565 -20.34 15.20 -23.08
CA PHE A 565 -20.27 13.75 -22.88
C PHE A 565 -21.27 12.98 -23.76
N ALA A 566 -21.37 13.35 -25.04
CA ALA A 566 -22.24 12.65 -26.01
C ALA A 566 -21.98 11.13 -26.06
N ASN A 567 -20.74 10.70 -25.78
CA ASN A 567 -20.35 9.29 -25.76
C ASN A 567 -20.51 8.59 -24.40
N TYR A 568 -21.11 9.24 -23.38
CA TYR A 568 -21.21 8.72 -22.00
C TYR A 568 -21.72 7.27 -21.95
N LYS A 569 -22.88 7.01 -22.57
CA LYS A 569 -23.50 5.68 -22.56
C LYS A 569 -22.59 4.58 -23.13
N GLN A 570 -21.80 4.91 -24.15
CA GLN A 570 -20.88 3.97 -24.78
C GLN A 570 -19.62 3.75 -23.92
N ALA A 571 -19.02 4.83 -23.41
CA ALA A 571 -17.79 4.77 -22.63
C ALA A 571 -17.98 4.13 -21.25
N THR A 572 -19.15 4.30 -20.63
CA THR A 572 -19.48 3.74 -19.30
C THR A 572 -20.27 2.43 -19.37
N ALA A 573 -20.40 1.83 -20.56
CA ALA A 573 -21.01 0.51 -20.69
C ALA A 573 -20.12 -0.56 -20.03
N ALA A 574 -20.72 -1.67 -19.58
CA ALA A 574 -19.94 -2.81 -19.14
C ALA A 574 -19.10 -3.35 -20.32
N PRO A 575 -17.83 -3.69 -20.11
CA PRO A 575 -17.02 -4.29 -21.16
C PRO A 575 -17.68 -5.56 -21.70
N LYS A 576 -17.69 -5.72 -23.02
CA LYS A 576 -18.11 -6.96 -23.66
C LYS A 576 -17.00 -8.00 -23.51
N THR A 577 -17.33 -9.30 -23.61
CA THR A 577 -16.30 -10.34 -23.66
C THR A 577 -15.38 -10.09 -24.85
N GLU A 578 -14.10 -9.90 -24.59
CA GLU A 578 -13.11 -9.60 -25.62
C GLU A 578 -12.32 -10.86 -26.04
N LYS A 579 -11.60 -10.73 -27.17
CA LYS A 579 -10.56 -11.66 -27.60
C LYS A 579 -9.23 -10.90 -27.59
N LEU A 580 -8.19 -11.52 -27.06
CA LEU A 580 -6.84 -11.01 -27.27
C LEU A 580 -6.53 -11.01 -28.77
N THR A 581 -6.07 -9.86 -29.28
CA THR A 581 -5.57 -9.71 -30.64
C THR A 581 -4.28 -10.49 -30.85
N ASN A 582 -3.93 -10.79 -32.11
CA ASN A 582 -2.66 -11.47 -32.41
C ASN A 582 -1.44 -10.64 -31.97
N LYS A 583 -1.51 -9.30 -32.07
CA LYS A 583 -0.48 -8.39 -31.56
C LYS A 583 -0.30 -8.53 -30.04
N GLN A 584 -1.40 -8.44 -29.27
CA GLN A 584 -1.34 -8.59 -27.82
C GLN A 584 -0.84 -9.98 -27.40
N LYS A 585 -1.31 -11.06 -28.05
CA LYS A 585 -0.81 -12.41 -27.80
C LYS A 585 0.70 -12.51 -28.07
N SER A 586 1.14 -11.98 -29.21
CA SER A 586 2.56 -11.96 -29.58
C SER A 586 3.38 -11.20 -28.54
N ASN A 587 2.92 -10.04 -28.08
CA ASN A 587 3.61 -9.25 -27.05
C ASN A 587 3.68 -9.99 -25.70
N LEU A 588 2.57 -10.58 -25.25
CA LEU A 588 2.51 -11.39 -24.02
C LEU A 588 3.43 -12.63 -24.10
N VAL A 589 3.53 -13.25 -25.28
CA VAL A 589 4.44 -14.38 -25.54
C VAL A 589 5.88 -13.90 -25.66
N ALA A 590 6.14 -12.81 -26.37
CA ALA A 590 7.47 -12.25 -26.56
C ALA A 590 8.08 -11.83 -25.23
N LEU A 591 7.30 -11.29 -24.30
CA LEU A 591 7.77 -11.01 -22.94
C LEU A 591 8.02 -12.30 -22.15
N SER A 592 7.18 -13.34 -22.29
CA SER A 592 7.39 -14.62 -21.58
C SER A 592 8.51 -15.49 -22.15
N THR A 593 8.88 -15.28 -23.43
CA THR A 593 9.86 -16.08 -24.18
C THR A 593 11.06 -15.29 -24.68
N ALA A 594 11.17 -13.99 -24.37
CA ALA A 594 12.19 -13.06 -24.86
C ALA A 594 13.57 -13.72 -24.80
N LYS A 595 13.98 -14.29 -25.93
CA LYS A 595 15.30 -14.85 -26.10
C LYS A 595 16.24 -13.67 -26.01
N ASP A 596 17.19 -13.77 -25.10
CA ASP A 596 18.28 -12.82 -24.98
C ASP A 596 19.09 -12.93 -26.28
N ASN A 597 18.71 -12.13 -27.27
CA ASN A 597 19.37 -11.99 -28.56
C ASN A 597 20.70 -11.33 -28.23
N GLY A 598 21.74 -12.17 -28.09
CA GLY A 598 23.07 -11.75 -27.68
C GLY A 598 23.50 -10.61 -28.58
N THR A 599 23.63 -9.43 -28.02
CA THR A 599 24.46 -8.42 -28.65
C THR A 599 25.90 -8.90 -28.53
N ASN A 600 26.76 -8.61 -29.52
CA ASN A 600 28.21 -8.78 -29.44
C ASN A 600 28.84 -7.81 -28.39
N GLU A 601 28.11 -7.50 -27.32
CA GLU A 601 28.56 -6.65 -26.23
C GLU A 601 29.54 -7.41 -25.34
N LYS A 602 30.65 -6.74 -25.02
CA LYS A 602 31.68 -7.24 -24.12
C LYS A 602 31.09 -7.64 -22.77
N MET A 603 31.42 -8.84 -22.30
CA MET A 603 31.00 -9.34 -20.99
C MET A 603 31.46 -8.38 -19.87
N PRO A 604 30.57 -7.92 -18.98
CA PRO A 604 30.98 -7.14 -17.82
C PRO A 604 31.95 -7.91 -16.92
N VAL A 605 32.91 -7.21 -16.33
CA VAL A 605 33.84 -7.80 -15.35
C VAL A 605 33.05 -8.21 -14.10
N THR A 606 33.34 -9.40 -13.55
CA THR A 606 32.72 -9.90 -12.31
C THR A 606 33.74 -10.69 -11.51
N GLY A 607 33.59 -10.72 -10.18
CA GLY A 607 34.44 -11.51 -9.27
C GLY A 607 35.90 -11.04 -9.17
N LYS A 608 36.20 -9.81 -9.57
CA LYS A 608 37.54 -9.23 -9.45
C LYS A 608 37.89 -9.03 -7.97
N LYS A 609 39.10 -9.41 -7.55
CA LYS A 609 39.56 -9.07 -6.20
C LYS A 609 39.73 -7.55 -6.07
N GLY A 610 39.27 -6.99 -4.96
CA GLY A 610 39.40 -5.55 -4.67
C GLY A 610 39.18 -5.27 -3.19
N SER A 611 39.48 -4.04 -2.78
CA SER A 611 39.44 -3.59 -1.39
C SER A 611 38.32 -2.59 -1.10
N LEU A 612 37.50 -2.22 -2.10
CA LEU A 612 36.36 -1.33 -1.85
C LEU A 612 35.29 -2.09 -1.09
N GLU A 613 34.81 -1.48 -0.02
CA GLU A 613 33.65 -1.93 0.72
C GLU A 613 32.46 -1.05 0.35
N LEU A 614 31.23 -1.57 0.49
CA LEU A 614 30.04 -0.77 0.18
C LEU A 614 30.01 0.53 1.00
N ALA A 615 30.46 0.48 2.26
CA ALA A 615 30.53 1.65 3.15
C ALA A 615 31.35 2.82 2.56
N ASP A 616 32.35 2.54 1.72
CA ASP A 616 33.17 3.58 1.05
C ASP A 616 32.38 4.45 0.07
N LEU A 617 31.22 3.94 -0.37
CA LEU A 617 30.35 4.60 -1.35
C LEU A 617 29.20 5.37 -0.68
N ARG A 618 29.13 5.39 0.66
CA ARG A 618 28.11 6.15 1.37
C ARG A 618 28.21 7.65 1.02
N GLY A 619 27.08 8.26 0.68
CA GLY A 619 26.99 9.68 0.31
C GLY A 619 27.63 10.03 -1.04
N LYS A 620 28.22 9.07 -1.76
CA LYS A 620 28.72 9.30 -3.11
C LYS A 620 27.56 9.46 -4.09
N SER A 621 27.80 10.20 -5.17
CA SER A 621 26.80 10.37 -6.22
C SER A 621 26.46 9.03 -6.88
N TYR A 622 25.24 8.91 -7.41
CA TYR A 622 24.80 7.71 -8.13
C TYR A 622 25.73 7.36 -9.32
N ASN A 623 26.37 8.35 -9.94
CA ASN A 623 27.29 8.13 -11.07
C ASN A 623 28.77 8.20 -10.68
N ASP A 624 29.12 8.00 -9.39
CA ASP A 624 30.52 7.99 -8.96
C ASP A 624 31.29 6.83 -9.61
N LYS A 625 32.48 7.11 -10.14
CA LYS A 625 33.33 6.12 -10.84
C LYS A 625 33.73 4.91 -9.99
N ASN A 626 33.68 5.02 -8.66
CA ASN A 626 34.00 3.91 -7.77
C ASN A 626 32.88 2.86 -7.70
N TRP A 627 31.66 3.17 -8.17
CA TRP A 627 30.60 2.17 -8.29
C TRP A 627 30.99 1.02 -9.23
N ASP A 628 31.56 1.33 -10.39
CA ASP A 628 31.99 0.29 -11.32
C ASP A 628 33.07 -0.62 -10.72
N LYS A 629 34.02 -0.05 -9.96
CA LYS A 629 35.06 -0.81 -9.26
C LYS A 629 34.47 -1.73 -8.18
N LEU A 630 33.49 -1.24 -7.43
CA LEU A 630 32.79 -2.05 -6.42
C LEU A 630 31.99 -3.18 -7.09
N LEU A 631 31.28 -2.89 -8.18
CA LEU A 631 30.49 -3.87 -8.92
C LEU A 631 31.36 -4.93 -9.59
N ASP A 632 32.58 -4.60 -10.03
CA ASP A 632 33.54 -5.57 -10.56
C ASP A 632 33.92 -6.64 -9.53
N GLN A 633 33.82 -6.33 -8.23
CA GLN A 633 34.09 -7.28 -7.15
C GLN A 633 32.96 -8.30 -6.94
N LEU A 634 31.75 -8.03 -7.45
CA LEU A 634 30.61 -8.94 -7.31
C LEU A 634 30.74 -10.10 -8.28
N SER A 635 30.62 -11.32 -7.78
CA SER A 635 30.44 -12.49 -8.63
C SER A 635 29.00 -12.57 -9.17
N ILE A 636 28.78 -13.38 -10.19
CA ILE A 636 27.43 -13.73 -10.66
C ILE A 636 26.58 -14.31 -9.52
N LYS A 637 27.18 -15.15 -8.65
CA LYS A 637 26.49 -15.73 -7.49
C LYS A 637 26.06 -14.65 -6.50
N ASP A 638 26.92 -13.67 -6.24
CA ASP A 638 26.61 -12.54 -5.36
C ASP A 638 25.43 -11.72 -5.89
N MET A 639 25.49 -11.32 -7.16
CA MET A 639 24.41 -10.53 -7.78
C MET A 639 23.09 -11.30 -7.83
N ASN A 640 23.11 -12.58 -8.21
CA ASN A 640 21.90 -13.40 -8.24
C ASN A 640 21.30 -13.54 -6.83
N ARG A 641 22.14 -13.76 -5.80
CA ARG A 641 21.67 -13.84 -4.42
C ARG A 641 21.06 -12.51 -3.96
N LEU A 642 21.70 -11.38 -4.30
CA LEU A 642 21.23 -10.04 -3.95
C LEU A 642 19.86 -9.71 -4.56
N ILE A 643 19.67 -10.06 -5.84
CA ILE A 643 18.46 -9.74 -6.62
C ILE A 643 17.29 -10.68 -6.27
N THR A 644 17.56 -11.97 -6.06
CA THR A 644 16.50 -12.97 -5.93
C THR A 644 15.93 -13.04 -4.52
N TYR A 645 16.69 -12.77 -3.47
CA TYR A 645 16.24 -12.98 -2.08
C TYR A 645 15.93 -11.65 -1.37
N GLY A 646 15.03 -10.86 -1.95
CA GLY A 646 14.61 -9.56 -1.42
C GLY A 646 13.45 -9.59 -0.43
N GLY A 647 12.79 -10.73 -0.26
CA GLY A 647 11.60 -10.83 0.59
C GLY A 647 11.86 -10.37 2.03
N TYR A 648 11.31 -9.21 2.39
CA TYR A 648 11.43 -8.56 3.70
C TYR A 648 12.85 -8.23 4.16
N GLN A 649 13.83 -8.23 3.24
CA GLN A 649 15.24 -8.00 3.56
C GLN A 649 16.08 -7.62 2.34
N THR A 650 17.28 -7.11 2.57
CA THR A 650 18.36 -7.21 1.58
C THR A 650 19.52 -8.03 2.14
N VAL A 651 19.85 -9.14 1.48
CA VAL A 651 20.86 -10.11 1.96
C VAL A 651 22.26 -9.52 2.08
N SER A 652 23.08 -10.03 2.99
CA SER A 652 24.50 -9.68 3.10
C SER A 652 25.31 -10.18 1.90
N ILE A 653 26.33 -9.42 1.47
CA ILE A 653 27.28 -9.83 0.43
C ILE A 653 28.71 -9.67 0.94
N GLY A 654 29.43 -10.79 1.06
CA GLY A 654 30.76 -10.82 1.67
C GLY A 654 31.85 -10.12 0.86
N SER A 655 31.81 -10.22 -0.48
CA SER A 655 32.82 -9.70 -1.41
C SER A 655 32.95 -8.17 -1.39
N ILE A 656 31.92 -7.46 -0.94
CA ILE A 656 31.88 -5.99 -0.83
C ILE A 656 31.48 -5.53 0.58
N LYS A 657 31.51 -6.44 1.56
CA LYS A 657 31.07 -6.18 2.95
C LYS A 657 29.69 -5.51 3.07
N LYS A 658 28.76 -5.87 2.19
CA LYS A 658 27.38 -5.41 2.32
C LYS A 658 26.74 -6.07 3.55
N ALA A 659 26.35 -5.26 4.52
CA ALA A 659 25.50 -5.64 5.65
C ALA A 659 24.10 -6.11 5.22
N HIS A 660 23.50 -6.96 6.06
CA HIS A 660 22.10 -7.36 5.96
C HIS A 660 21.17 -6.21 6.41
N THR A 661 20.02 -6.03 5.77
CA THR A 661 18.97 -5.09 6.21
C THR A 661 17.59 -5.76 6.22
N TYR A 662 16.68 -5.24 7.04
CA TYR A 662 15.28 -5.66 7.10
C TYR A 662 14.35 -4.59 6.52
N ASP A 663 13.36 -5.06 5.76
CA ASP A 663 12.34 -4.26 5.11
C ASP A 663 10.97 -4.85 5.47
N PHE A 664 10.04 -4.06 6.01
CA PHE A 664 8.77 -4.60 6.51
C PHE A 664 7.56 -3.77 6.10
N ASP A 665 6.41 -4.44 6.05
CA ASP A 665 5.09 -3.82 6.03
C ASP A 665 4.89 -2.93 7.26
N GLY A 666 3.92 -2.03 7.30
CA GLY A 666 2.92 -1.73 6.27
C GLY A 666 2.46 -0.27 6.32
N PRO A 667 1.53 0.13 5.44
CA PRO A 667 1.08 1.52 5.34
C PRO A 667 0.49 2.12 6.61
N SER A 668 -0.03 1.32 7.56
CA SER A 668 -0.60 1.80 8.84
C SER A 668 0.39 1.75 10.02
N GLY A 669 1.59 1.19 9.86
CA GLY A 669 2.57 0.97 10.92
C GLY A 669 3.39 -0.29 10.65
N PHE A 670 4.53 -0.49 11.34
CA PHE A 670 5.35 -1.68 11.08
C PHE A 670 4.66 -2.98 11.52
N THR A 671 4.55 -3.92 10.60
CA THR A 671 3.96 -5.24 10.77
C THR A 671 4.84 -6.29 10.09
N SER A 672 4.78 -7.52 10.59
CA SER A 672 5.45 -8.65 9.97
C SER A 672 4.63 -9.91 10.23
N PHE A 673 4.54 -10.77 9.22
CA PHE A 673 3.93 -12.08 9.35
C PHE A 673 4.92 -13.14 9.89
N ILE A 674 6.20 -12.78 10.00
CA ILE A 674 7.29 -13.70 10.37
C ILE A 674 7.63 -13.54 11.84
N ILE A 675 7.73 -12.30 12.30
CA ILE A 675 8.09 -11.97 13.68
C ILE A 675 7.10 -10.95 14.26
N PRO A 676 6.80 -11.01 15.57
CA PRO A 676 6.01 -9.97 16.21
C PRO A 676 6.79 -8.65 16.25
N ILE A 677 6.15 -7.56 15.82
CA ILE A 677 6.69 -6.20 15.92
C ILE A 677 5.79 -5.38 16.85
N LYS A 678 6.40 -4.71 17.83
CA LYS A 678 5.72 -3.73 18.68
C LYS A 678 6.09 -2.32 18.23
N ALA A 679 5.17 -1.69 17.50
CA ALA A 679 5.27 -0.31 17.02
C ALA A 679 3.89 0.36 17.05
N THR A 680 3.84 1.69 16.96
CA THR A 680 2.56 2.41 16.87
C THR A 680 1.80 2.02 15.61
N THR A 681 0.52 1.72 15.79
CA THR A 681 -0.45 1.53 14.70
C THR A 681 -1.25 2.82 14.47
N PHE A 682 -0.99 3.48 13.35
CA PHE A 682 -1.57 4.77 12.97
C PHE A 682 -2.93 4.63 12.29
N PRO A 683 -3.69 5.73 12.19
CA PRO A 683 -4.85 5.79 11.31
C PRO A 683 -4.48 5.47 9.86
N VAL A 684 -5.44 4.92 9.13
CA VAL A 684 -5.26 4.53 7.74
C VAL A 684 -5.09 5.74 6.82
N ALA A 685 -4.53 5.54 5.62
CA ALA A 685 -4.19 6.60 4.68
C ALA A 685 -5.38 7.51 4.33
N THR A 686 -6.59 6.96 4.19
CA THR A 686 -7.81 7.75 3.97
C THR A 686 -8.05 8.77 5.09
N MET A 687 -7.78 8.40 6.35
CA MET A 687 -7.96 9.30 7.49
C MET A 687 -6.82 10.31 7.60
N ILE A 688 -5.59 9.92 7.22
CA ILE A 688 -4.45 10.85 7.09
C ILE A 688 -4.77 11.90 6.04
N ALA A 689 -5.27 11.49 4.87
CA ALA A 689 -5.69 12.40 3.82
C ALA A 689 -6.83 13.32 4.26
N ALA A 690 -7.79 12.80 5.04
CA ALA A 690 -8.91 13.60 5.57
C ALA A 690 -8.46 14.74 6.49
N THR A 691 -7.23 14.70 7.00
CA THR A 691 -6.65 15.84 7.73
C THR A 691 -6.41 17.05 6.83
N TRP A 692 -6.15 16.86 5.53
CA TRP A 692 -5.69 17.90 4.60
C TRP A 692 -4.49 18.70 5.16
N ASN A 693 -3.59 18.01 5.87
CA ASN A 693 -2.47 18.61 6.59
C ASN A 693 -1.15 17.85 6.29
N THR A 694 -0.43 18.32 5.27
CA THR A 694 0.88 17.75 4.88
C THR A 694 1.93 17.79 5.98
N LYS A 695 1.84 18.74 6.92
CA LYS A 695 2.74 18.76 8.09
C LYS A 695 2.48 17.58 9.01
N LEU A 696 1.22 17.19 9.18
CA LEU A 696 0.86 16.05 10.01
C LEU A 696 1.23 14.72 9.33
N ALA A 697 1.09 14.63 8.01
CA ALA A 697 1.65 13.54 7.21
C ALA A 697 3.19 13.45 7.39
N ASN A 698 3.91 14.58 7.32
CA ASN A 698 5.35 14.59 7.59
C ASN A 698 5.71 14.15 9.02
N SER A 699 4.94 14.59 10.03
CA SER A 699 5.12 14.15 11.41
C SER A 699 4.95 12.64 11.55
N ARG A 700 3.94 12.05 10.88
CA ARG A 700 3.77 10.60 10.83
C ARG A 700 4.98 9.91 10.18
N GLY A 701 5.41 10.38 9.01
CA GLY A 701 6.59 9.87 8.32
C GLY A 701 7.83 9.90 9.22
N LYS A 702 8.03 10.98 9.98
CA LYS A 702 9.13 11.09 10.96
C LYS A 702 9.05 10.04 12.05
N VAL A 703 7.87 9.78 12.61
CA VAL A 703 7.72 8.71 13.60
C VAL A 703 7.98 7.35 12.98
N MET A 704 7.46 7.07 11.77
CA MET A 704 7.77 5.84 11.04
C MET A 704 9.28 5.68 10.82
N GLY A 705 9.98 6.71 10.36
CA GLY A 705 11.43 6.69 10.21
C GLY A 705 12.17 6.43 11.52
N LYS A 706 11.74 7.07 12.61
CA LYS A 706 12.35 6.91 13.94
C LYS A 706 12.13 5.50 14.50
N GLN A 707 10.90 4.97 14.42
CA GLN A 707 10.59 3.60 14.83
C GLN A 707 11.40 2.59 14.01
N GLY A 708 11.48 2.77 12.69
CA GLY A 708 12.26 1.89 11.83
C GLY A 708 13.73 1.90 12.22
N ASN A 709 14.30 3.07 12.47
CA ASN A 709 15.68 3.22 12.94
C ASN A 709 15.93 2.50 14.28
N GLU A 710 15.06 2.70 15.29
CA GLU A 710 15.16 2.04 16.61
C GLU A 710 15.00 0.51 16.52
N LEU A 711 14.13 0.04 15.61
CA LEU A 711 13.93 -1.38 15.34
C LEU A 711 15.11 -2.00 14.55
N GLY A 712 15.90 -1.22 13.82
CA GLY A 712 16.89 -1.74 12.86
C GLY A 712 16.30 -2.10 11.48
N VAL A 713 15.13 -1.54 11.16
CA VAL A 713 14.46 -1.63 9.85
C VAL A 713 14.97 -0.50 8.95
N SER A 714 15.40 -0.84 7.75
CA SER A 714 15.91 0.13 6.76
C SER A 714 14.88 0.46 5.69
N GLY A 715 13.99 -0.49 5.35
CA GLY A 715 12.92 -0.32 4.38
C GLY A 715 11.52 -0.36 4.96
N TRP A 716 10.66 0.54 4.51
CA TRP A 716 9.24 0.57 4.85
C TRP A 716 8.41 0.28 3.60
N TYR A 717 7.61 -0.80 3.60
CA TYR A 717 6.67 -1.12 2.52
C TYR A 717 5.42 -0.24 2.59
N GLY A 718 5.63 1.04 2.35
CA GLY A 718 4.65 2.11 2.27
C GLY A 718 5.35 3.45 2.03
N PRO A 719 4.59 4.54 1.87
CA PRO A 719 3.13 4.59 1.84
C PRO A 719 2.54 4.00 0.55
N ALA A 720 1.27 3.60 0.63
CA ALA A 720 0.50 3.15 -0.53
C ALA A 720 -0.39 4.29 -1.07
N MET A 721 -0.43 4.49 -2.39
CA MET A 721 -0.98 5.71 -3.01
C MET A 721 -1.64 5.48 -4.38
N ASN A 722 -2.17 4.28 -4.60
CA ASN A 722 -3.09 4.05 -5.72
C ASN A 722 -4.34 4.94 -5.58
N ILE A 723 -5.07 5.16 -6.67
CA ILE A 723 -6.18 6.13 -6.70
C ILE A 723 -7.47 5.42 -6.31
N HIS A 724 -8.36 6.10 -5.57
CA HIS A 724 -9.71 5.59 -5.31
C HIS A 724 -10.58 5.68 -6.57
N ARG A 725 -10.25 4.87 -7.59
CA ARG A 725 -10.95 4.84 -8.89
C ARG A 725 -12.42 4.44 -8.74
N ASN A 726 -12.70 3.53 -7.80
CA ASN A 726 -14.04 3.05 -7.52
C ASN A 726 -14.29 2.95 -6.01
N ALA A 727 -15.48 3.31 -5.57
CA ALA A 727 -15.89 3.25 -4.18
C ALA A 727 -15.81 1.82 -3.60
N LEU A 728 -15.93 0.78 -4.44
CA LEU A 728 -15.94 -0.62 -4.02
C LEU A 728 -14.55 -1.28 -4.00
N ALA A 729 -13.47 -0.55 -4.31
CA ALA A 729 -12.13 -1.11 -4.28
C ALA A 729 -11.71 -1.55 -2.87
N GLY A 730 -11.16 -2.77 -2.77
CA GLY A 730 -10.91 -3.44 -1.49
C GLY A 730 -9.89 -2.72 -0.61
N ARG A 731 -8.87 -2.13 -1.22
CA ARG A 731 -7.73 -1.49 -0.53
C ARG A 731 -7.79 0.04 -0.43
N ASN A 732 -8.93 0.68 -0.71
CA ASN A 732 -9.05 2.14 -0.55
C ASN A 732 -8.66 2.61 0.87
N PHE A 733 -8.83 1.77 1.91
CA PHE A 733 -8.43 2.14 3.26
C PHE A 733 -6.95 2.54 3.38
N GLU A 734 -6.05 1.86 2.66
CA GLU A 734 -4.60 2.14 2.73
C GLU A 734 -4.12 3.10 1.65
N TYR A 735 -5.03 3.61 0.82
CA TYR A 735 -4.80 4.66 -0.15
C TYR A 735 -5.41 5.99 0.34
N TYR A 736 -5.00 7.10 -0.27
CA TYR A 736 -5.31 8.44 0.25
C TYR A 736 -6.65 8.99 -0.26
N SER A 737 -6.89 8.99 -1.57
CA SER A 737 -7.97 9.78 -2.19
C SER A 737 -8.23 9.39 -3.66
N GLU A 738 -9.39 9.78 -4.17
CA GLU A 738 -9.68 9.87 -5.61
C GLU A 738 -8.85 10.95 -6.34
N ASP A 739 -8.26 11.91 -5.62
CA ASP A 739 -7.46 12.99 -6.18
C ASP A 739 -5.95 12.70 -6.13
N SER A 740 -5.29 12.93 -7.26
CA SER A 740 -3.87 12.64 -7.43
C SER A 740 -2.94 13.66 -6.77
N THR A 741 -3.35 14.93 -6.66
CA THR A 741 -2.58 15.98 -5.97
C THR A 741 -2.59 15.74 -4.47
N LEU A 742 -3.77 15.50 -3.87
CA LEU A 742 -3.90 15.19 -2.45
C LEU A 742 -3.11 13.93 -2.08
N SER A 743 -3.25 12.86 -2.88
CA SER A 743 -2.52 11.61 -2.66
C SER A 743 -1.01 11.79 -2.74
N GLY A 744 -0.53 12.50 -3.76
CA GLY A 744 0.90 12.77 -3.96
C GLY A 744 1.51 13.63 -2.87
N ASP A 745 0.85 14.71 -2.47
CA ASP A 745 1.34 15.63 -1.44
C ASP A 745 1.41 14.96 -0.07
N MET A 746 0.43 14.12 0.28
CA MET A 746 0.46 13.34 1.52
C MET A 746 1.62 12.35 1.50
N ALA A 747 1.68 11.50 0.47
CA ALA A 747 2.73 10.49 0.31
C ALA A 747 4.14 11.09 0.33
N ALA A 748 4.37 12.16 -0.43
CA ALA A 748 5.66 12.83 -0.50
C ALA A 748 6.13 13.33 0.88
N ASN A 749 5.22 13.88 1.68
CA ASN A 749 5.55 14.36 3.02
C ASN A 749 5.86 13.22 4.00
N GLU A 750 5.15 12.08 3.90
CA GLU A 750 5.47 10.89 4.69
C GLU A 750 6.85 10.31 4.34
N ILE A 751 7.14 10.20 3.04
CA ILE A 751 8.44 9.73 2.52
C ILE A 751 9.57 10.64 3.00
N LEU A 752 9.42 11.96 2.89
CA LEU A 752 10.40 12.93 3.42
C LEU A 752 10.62 12.76 4.92
N GLY A 753 9.55 12.51 5.67
CA GLY A 753 9.62 12.28 7.10
C GLY A 753 10.41 11.01 7.45
N ALA A 754 10.13 9.90 6.76
CA ALA A 754 10.82 8.62 7.00
C ALA A 754 12.31 8.73 6.62
N LYS A 755 12.59 9.35 5.48
CA LYS A 755 13.94 9.58 4.96
C LYS A 755 14.83 10.37 5.91
N HIS A 756 14.26 11.29 6.71
CA HIS A 756 15.01 12.05 7.72
C HIS A 756 15.78 11.14 8.70
N TYR A 757 15.25 9.97 9.02
CA TYR A 757 15.87 8.97 9.91
C TYR A 757 16.61 7.87 9.15
N GLY A 758 16.78 8.01 7.83
CA GLY A 758 17.49 7.05 6.99
C GLY A 758 16.68 5.81 6.61
N VAL A 759 15.36 5.81 6.83
CA VAL A 759 14.48 4.73 6.36
C VAL A 759 14.01 5.06 4.95
N TYR A 760 14.26 4.16 3.98
CA TYR A 760 13.72 4.30 2.64
C TYR A 760 12.30 3.74 2.56
N ALA A 761 11.42 4.47 1.90
CA ALA A 761 10.01 4.15 1.77
C ALA A 761 9.74 3.61 0.36
N TYR A 762 9.19 2.40 0.26
CA TYR A 762 8.74 1.81 -0.99
C TYR A 762 7.36 2.36 -1.34
N MET A 763 7.32 3.43 -2.14
CA MET A 763 6.06 3.93 -2.68
C MET A 763 5.35 2.80 -3.46
N LYS A 764 4.08 2.52 -3.13
CA LYS A 764 3.37 1.35 -3.68
C LYS A 764 1.90 1.60 -4.03
N HIS A 765 1.27 0.79 -4.87
CA HIS A 765 1.87 -0.19 -5.79
C HIS A 765 2.03 0.49 -7.14
N PHE A 766 3.24 0.51 -7.68
CA PHE A 766 3.62 1.22 -8.88
C PHE A 766 3.41 0.33 -10.14
N ALA A 767 2.31 0.44 -10.88
CA ALA A 767 1.21 1.40 -10.78
C ALA A 767 -0.16 0.78 -11.14
N MET A 768 -1.24 1.55 -10.96
CA MET A 768 -2.60 1.22 -11.43
C MET A 768 -3.19 -0.08 -10.84
N ASN A 769 -2.92 -0.35 -9.56
CA ASN A 769 -3.49 -1.47 -8.81
C ASN A 769 -4.75 -1.02 -8.05
N ASP A 770 -5.73 -0.48 -8.77
CA ASP A 770 -6.91 0.17 -8.18
C ASP A 770 -8.12 -0.81 -8.03
N GLN A 771 -7.88 -2.11 -8.22
CA GLN A 771 -8.85 -3.22 -8.07
C GLN A 771 -8.13 -4.46 -7.52
N GLU A 772 -8.75 -5.17 -6.58
CA GLU A 772 -8.19 -6.41 -6.03
C GLU A 772 -8.54 -7.65 -6.86
N THR A 773 -9.74 -7.67 -7.43
CA THR A 773 -10.24 -8.74 -8.28
C THR A 773 -9.28 -8.98 -9.44
N ASN A 774 -8.80 -10.22 -9.58
CA ASN A 774 -7.83 -10.66 -10.59
C ASN A 774 -6.44 -10.02 -10.55
N ARG A 775 -6.06 -9.24 -9.51
CA ARG A 775 -4.73 -8.61 -9.46
C ARG A 775 -3.57 -9.61 -9.64
N LEU A 776 -3.71 -10.83 -9.11
CA LEU A 776 -2.73 -11.94 -9.26
C LEU A 776 -2.95 -12.81 -10.50
N ASN A 777 -4.06 -12.61 -11.21
CA ASN A 777 -4.53 -13.47 -12.31
C ASN A 777 -4.35 -12.81 -13.68
N LYS A 778 -3.19 -12.17 -13.89
CA LYS A 778 -2.81 -11.52 -15.17
C LYS A 778 -3.86 -10.52 -15.67
N LEU A 779 -4.17 -9.51 -14.85
CA LEU A 779 -5.10 -8.43 -15.17
C LEU A 779 -4.45 -7.37 -16.09
N LEU A 780 -4.92 -7.26 -17.32
CA LEU A 780 -4.54 -6.23 -18.29
C LEU A 780 -5.35 -4.95 -18.05
N THR A 781 -4.65 -3.85 -17.79
CA THR A 781 -5.27 -2.55 -17.48
C THR A 781 -5.08 -1.62 -18.67
N TRP A 782 -6.19 -1.25 -19.32
CA TRP A 782 -6.19 -0.38 -20.50
C TRP A 782 -6.56 1.04 -20.12
N SER A 783 -5.78 2.03 -20.53
CA SER A 783 -6.01 3.44 -20.21
C SER A 783 -5.31 4.36 -21.21
N SER A 784 -5.87 5.56 -21.43
CA SER A 784 -5.22 6.61 -22.21
C SER A 784 -3.91 7.05 -21.55
N GLU A 785 -2.92 7.47 -22.34
CA GLU A 785 -1.66 7.95 -21.76
C GLU A 785 -1.89 9.23 -20.94
N GLN A 786 -2.86 10.06 -21.35
CA GLN A 786 -3.28 11.20 -20.55
C GLN A 786 -3.70 10.79 -19.12
N ALA A 787 -4.61 9.82 -18.98
CA ALA A 787 -5.09 9.40 -17.67
C ALA A 787 -3.99 8.71 -16.86
N ILE A 788 -3.17 7.86 -17.49
CA ILE A 788 -1.99 7.24 -16.86
C ILE A 788 -1.12 8.33 -16.22
N ARG A 789 -0.82 9.41 -16.94
CA ARG A 789 0.09 10.47 -16.49
C ARG A 789 -0.53 11.46 -15.49
N GLU A 790 -1.78 11.86 -15.69
CA GLU A 790 -2.42 12.91 -14.89
C GLU A 790 -3.12 12.39 -13.63
N ILE A 791 -3.56 11.13 -13.64
CA ILE A 791 -4.30 10.50 -12.54
C ILE A 791 -3.42 9.50 -11.81
N TYR A 792 -3.03 8.41 -12.46
CA TYR A 792 -2.51 7.23 -11.75
C TYR A 792 -1.01 7.30 -11.43
N LEU A 793 -0.21 7.94 -12.28
CA LEU A 793 1.23 8.13 -12.06
C LEU A 793 1.54 9.41 -11.30
N LYS A 794 0.61 10.37 -11.25
CA LYS A 794 0.84 11.69 -10.65
C LYS A 794 1.23 11.64 -9.16
N PRO A 795 0.63 10.80 -8.30
CA PRO A 795 1.06 10.67 -6.90
C PRO A 795 2.51 10.20 -6.78
N PHE A 796 2.91 9.23 -7.61
CA PHE A 796 4.28 8.71 -7.64
C PHE A 796 5.28 9.72 -8.21
N GLU A 797 4.89 10.49 -9.22
CA GLU A 797 5.69 11.60 -9.74
C GLU A 797 6.03 12.60 -8.63
N ILE A 798 5.01 13.00 -7.85
CA ILE A 798 5.17 13.92 -6.71
C ILE A 798 6.05 13.28 -5.63
N ALA A 799 5.84 12.00 -5.30
CA ALA A 799 6.66 11.25 -4.34
C ALA A 799 8.15 11.20 -4.74
N VAL A 800 8.46 11.04 -6.02
CA VAL A 800 9.84 11.06 -6.52
C VAL A 800 10.42 12.46 -6.50
N LYS A 801 9.73 13.43 -7.10
CA LYS A 801 10.28 14.77 -7.34
C LYS A 801 10.32 15.63 -6.08
N ASP A 802 9.25 15.61 -5.30
CA ASP A 802 9.08 16.44 -4.11
C ASP A 802 9.37 15.61 -2.85
N GLY A 803 8.89 14.36 -2.81
CA GLY A 803 9.13 13.43 -1.69
C GLY A 803 10.55 12.86 -1.61
N LYS A 804 11.31 12.95 -2.70
CA LYS A 804 12.67 12.38 -2.85
C LYS A 804 12.72 10.87 -2.57
N ALA A 805 11.68 10.15 -2.99
CA ALA A 805 11.60 8.69 -2.90
C ALA A 805 12.84 8.03 -3.52
N SER A 806 13.35 6.99 -2.86
CA SER A 806 14.51 6.20 -3.29
C SER A 806 14.23 4.69 -3.31
N ALA A 807 12.99 4.29 -3.09
CA ALA A 807 12.52 2.93 -3.23
C ALA A 807 11.09 2.92 -3.79
N ALA A 808 10.74 1.92 -4.58
CA ALA A 808 9.40 1.74 -5.13
C ALA A 808 9.05 0.25 -5.18
N MET A 809 7.78 -0.10 -5.00
CA MET A 809 7.28 -1.46 -5.17
C MET A 809 6.37 -1.50 -6.38
N SER A 810 6.75 -2.28 -7.40
CA SER A 810 5.96 -2.47 -8.61
C SER A 810 4.69 -3.29 -8.33
N SER A 811 3.65 -3.16 -9.16
CA SER A 811 2.37 -3.84 -8.94
C SER A 811 2.26 -5.22 -9.62
N PHE A 812 1.22 -5.97 -9.25
CA PHE A 812 0.88 -7.26 -9.85
C PHE A 812 0.24 -7.17 -11.24
N ASN A 813 -0.56 -6.14 -11.49
CA ASN A 813 -1.29 -5.99 -12.74
C ASN A 813 -0.37 -5.64 -13.91
N TYR A 814 -0.96 -5.65 -15.11
CA TYR A 814 -0.33 -5.21 -16.35
C TYR A 814 -0.86 -3.82 -16.71
N ILE A 815 0.02 -2.98 -17.27
CA ILE A 815 -0.35 -1.74 -17.94
C ILE A 815 -0.28 -2.01 -19.44
N GLY A 816 -1.44 -2.00 -20.09
CA GLY A 816 -1.60 -2.65 -21.39
C GLY A 816 -1.28 -4.14 -21.30
N ASP A 817 -0.41 -4.62 -22.17
CA ASP A 817 0.06 -6.02 -22.23
C ASP A 817 1.42 -6.26 -21.55
N LYS A 818 1.92 -5.29 -20.76
CA LYS A 818 3.19 -5.41 -20.02
C LYS A 818 2.94 -5.45 -18.51
N TRP A 819 3.42 -6.52 -17.85
CA TRP A 819 3.41 -6.61 -16.38
C TRP A 819 4.19 -5.44 -15.78
N SER A 820 3.61 -4.73 -14.80
CA SER A 820 4.21 -3.54 -14.20
C SER A 820 5.64 -3.78 -13.68
N GLY A 821 5.90 -4.94 -13.05
CA GLY A 821 7.23 -5.31 -12.55
C GLY A 821 8.25 -5.68 -13.62
N ALA A 822 7.86 -5.71 -14.91
CA ALA A 822 8.75 -5.89 -16.06
C ALA A 822 8.40 -4.93 -17.21
N ASN A 823 7.91 -3.73 -16.90
CA ASN A 823 7.52 -2.73 -17.89
C ASN A 823 8.61 -1.66 -18.06
N ASP A 824 9.39 -1.73 -19.15
CA ASP A 824 10.49 -0.79 -19.45
C ASP A 824 10.02 0.66 -19.58
N VAL A 825 8.81 0.86 -20.09
CA VAL A 825 8.21 2.18 -20.22
C VAL A 825 8.00 2.78 -18.83
N LEU A 826 7.38 2.01 -17.93
CA LEU A 826 7.08 2.47 -16.58
C LEU A 826 8.36 2.71 -15.76
N LEU A 827 9.23 1.70 -15.66
CA LEU A 827 10.33 1.68 -14.69
C LEU A 827 11.61 2.37 -15.19
N GLN A 828 11.92 2.27 -16.49
CA GLN A 828 13.12 2.88 -17.05
C GLN A 828 12.83 4.23 -17.71
N LYS A 829 11.86 4.29 -18.62
CA LYS A 829 11.64 5.50 -19.43
C LYS A 829 10.98 6.61 -18.62
N VAL A 830 9.93 6.31 -17.85
CA VAL A 830 9.21 7.30 -17.05
C VAL A 830 9.88 7.53 -15.69
N LEU A 831 9.91 6.50 -14.83
CA LEU A 831 10.42 6.64 -13.46
C LEU A 831 11.88 7.12 -13.40
N ARG A 832 12.80 6.43 -14.07
CA ARG A 832 14.24 6.78 -14.06
C ARG A 832 14.59 7.85 -15.10
N GLY A 833 14.01 7.78 -16.29
CA GLY A 833 14.31 8.67 -17.40
C GLY A 833 13.68 10.05 -17.26
N GLU A 834 12.35 10.12 -17.28
CA GLU A 834 11.61 11.39 -17.22
C GLU A 834 11.67 12.03 -15.83
N TRP A 835 11.49 11.26 -14.75
CA TRP A 835 11.44 11.82 -13.38
C TRP A 835 12.80 11.87 -12.67
N GLY A 836 13.79 11.08 -13.11
CA GLY A 836 15.12 11.08 -12.53
C GLY A 836 15.25 10.30 -11.22
N PHE A 837 14.46 9.25 -11.02
CA PHE A 837 14.56 8.36 -9.86
C PHE A 837 15.93 7.66 -9.80
N HIS A 838 16.61 7.78 -8.66
CA HIS A 838 17.79 7.00 -8.30
C HIS A 838 17.50 6.25 -7.01
N GLY A 839 17.39 4.93 -7.13
CA GLY A 839 16.94 4.07 -6.05
C GLY A 839 16.72 2.66 -6.57
N MET A 840 16.12 1.79 -5.75
CA MET A 840 15.72 0.45 -6.17
C MET A 840 14.21 0.34 -6.37
N VAL A 841 13.83 -0.52 -7.31
CA VAL A 841 12.46 -1.00 -7.46
C VAL A 841 12.44 -2.47 -7.04
N GLU A 842 11.45 -2.84 -6.25
CA GLU A 842 11.16 -4.21 -5.85
C GLU A 842 9.87 -4.70 -6.54
N THR A 843 9.72 -6.00 -6.78
CA THR A 843 8.41 -6.57 -7.10
C THR A 843 7.45 -6.41 -5.92
N ASP A 844 6.14 -6.42 -6.18
CA ASP A 844 5.20 -6.97 -5.19
C ASP A 844 5.54 -8.44 -4.89
N TYR A 845 4.87 -9.08 -3.92
CA TYR A 845 5.23 -10.43 -3.45
C TYR A 845 5.36 -11.44 -4.61
N PHE A 846 6.57 -11.95 -4.83
CA PHE A 846 6.89 -12.86 -5.94
C PHE A 846 6.44 -14.28 -5.60
N GLY A 847 5.14 -14.52 -5.55
CA GLY A 847 4.54 -15.80 -5.11
C GLY A 847 4.54 -16.92 -6.16
N GLY A 848 5.42 -16.88 -7.16
CA GLY A 848 5.52 -17.95 -8.17
C GLY A 848 4.27 -18.11 -9.07
N TYR A 849 3.49 -17.04 -9.30
CA TYR A 849 2.23 -17.06 -10.05
C TYR A 849 2.34 -17.43 -11.54
N GLY A 850 3.56 -17.69 -12.03
CA GLY A 850 3.83 -18.18 -13.37
C GLY A 850 3.92 -17.10 -14.47
N TYR A 851 3.66 -15.83 -14.14
CA TYR A 851 3.84 -14.71 -15.08
C TYR A 851 4.97 -13.75 -14.68
N MET A 852 5.29 -13.69 -13.39
CA MET A 852 6.42 -12.92 -12.88
C MET A 852 7.72 -13.65 -13.23
N SER A 853 8.69 -12.93 -13.81
CA SER A 853 9.98 -13.47 -14.24
C SER A 853 11.10 -12.53 -13.79
N GLY A 854 12.05 -13.05 -13.01
CA GLY A 854 13.20 -12.29 -12.50
C GLY A 854 14.09 -11.77 -13.63
N ASN A 855 14.36 -12.58 -14.66
CA ASN A 855 15.11 -12.14 -15.85
C ASN A 855 14.44 -10.97 -16.56
N ASN A 856 13.11 -11.00 -16.72
CA ASN A 856 12.40 -9.91 -17.38
C ASN A 856 12.34 -8.67 -16.49
N ALA A 857 12.14 -8.85 -15.18
CA ALA A 857 12.13 -7.77 -14.22
C ALA A 857 13.42 -6.94 -14.29
N ILE A 858 14.60 -7.56 -14.15
CA ILE A 858 15.88 -6.84 -14.17
C ILE A 858 16.22 -6.20 -15.51
N LYS A 859 15.80 -6.80 -16.62
CA LYS A 859 16.02 -6.22 -17.95
C LYS A 859 15.17 -4.97 -18.17
N ASN A 860 14.03 -4.89 -17.51
CA ASN A 860 13.04 -3.82 -17.70
C ASN A 860 13.00 -2.82 -16.53
N GLY A 861 14.00 -2.83 -15.63
CA GLY A 861 14.22 -1.78 -14.63
C GLY A 861 13.69 -2.07 -13.22
N ASN A 862 13.25 -3.29 -12.95
CA ASN A 862 12.95 -3.74 -11.60
C ASN A 862 14.15 -4.49 -11.00
N ASP A 863 14.57 -4.15 -9.80
CA ASP A 863 15.91 -4.47 -9.31
C ASP A 863 15.93 -5.67 -8.35
N LEU A 864 14.88 -5.81 -7.53
CA LEU A 864 14.80 -6.76 -6.43
C LEU A 864 13.51 -7.58 -6.50
N MET A 865 13.59 -8.89 -6.26
CA MET A 865 12.40 -9.74 -6.15
C MET A 865 12.00 -9.84 -4.68
N LEU A 866 10.77 -9.47 -4.34
CA LEU A 866 10.18 -9.70 -3.02
C LEU A 866 9.86 -11.19 -2.89
N SER A 867 10.92 -11.95 -2.74
CA SER A 867 10.97 -13.40 -2.82
C SER A 867 11.74 -13.89 -1.61
N THR A 868 11.09 -14.73 -0.81
CA THR A 868 11.64 -15.15 0.48
C THR A 868 12.50 -16.39 0.32
N THR A 869 12.08 -17.33 -0.52
CA THR A 869 12.72 -18.64 -0.71
C THR A 869 13.28 -18.83 -2.12
N GLY A 870 13.29 -17.79 -2.95
CA GLY A 870 13.64 -17.88 -4.36
C GLY A 870 12.53 -18.59 -5.14
N GLU A 871 11.29 -18.19 -4.95
CA GLU A 871 10.07 -18.75 -5.57
C GLU A 871 10.22 -18.93 -7.09
N SER A 872 9.42 -19.82 -7.68
CA SER A 872 9.58 -20.20 -9.10
C SER A 872 9.58 -18.96 -10.02
N GLY A 873 10.62 -18.84 -10.84
CA GLY A 873 10.81 -17.71 -11.77
C GLY A 873 11.57 -16.50 -11.22
N SER A 874 11.85 -16.43 -9.91
CA SER A 874 12.57 -15.29 -9.29
C SER A 874 14.09 -15.29 -9.53
N ALA A 875 14.68 -16.47 -9.73
CA ALA A 875 16.12 -16.62 -9.98
C ALA A 875 16.51 -16.10 -11.37
N ILE A 876 17.67 -15.46 -11.47
CA ILE A 876 18.21 -15.00 -12.75
C ILE A 876 18.94 -16.16 -13.43
N VAL A 877 18.40 -16.60 -14.57
CA VAL A 877 19.01 -17.61 -15.44
C VAL A 877 19.76 -16.96 -16.62
N ASN A 878 20.41 -17.75 -17.49
CA ASN A 878 21.15 -17.26 -18.66
C ASN A 878 22.31 -16.31 -18.33
N THR A 879 22.96 -16.50 -17.19
CA THR A 879 24.05 -15.66 -16.66
C THR A 879 25.37 -15.75 -17.45
N LYS A 880 25.42 -16.56 -18.51
CA LYS A 880 26.54 -16.59 -19.48
C LYS A 880 26.41 -15.51 -20.57
N LYS A 881 25.30 -14.76 -20.61
CA LYS A 881 25.03 -13.73 -21.62
C LYS A 881 25.33 -12.33 -21.07
N SER A 882 26.10 -11.54 -21.82
CA SER A 882 26.56 -10.19 -21.41
C SER A 882 25.39 -9.25 -21.08
N GLY A 883 24.32 -9.25 -21.87
CA GLY A 883 23.11 -8.46 -21.62
C GLY A 883 22.44 -8.79 -20.29
N THR A 884 22.34 -10.08 -19.94
CA THR A 884 21.82 -10.51 -18.63
C THR A 884 22.72 -10.07 -17.49
N VAL A 885 24.05 -10.24 -17.60
CA VAL A 885 25.00 -9.80 -16.57
C VAL A 885 24.99 -8.29 -16.38
N LYS A 886 24.82 -7.51 -17.46
CA LYS A 886 24.66 -6.05 -17.42
C LYS A 886 23.40 -5.65 -16.65
N ALA A 887 22.28 -6.31 -16.90
CA ALA A 887 21.05 -6.09 -16.14
C ALA A 887 21.23 -6.42 -14.64
N MET A 888 21.92 -7.52 -14.32
CA MET A 888 22.24 -7.88 -12.93
C MET A 888 23.12 -6.82 -12.24
N ARG A 889 24.12 -6.28 -12.94
CA ARG A 889 24.98 -5.20 -12.41
C ARG A 889 24.18 -3.93 -12.16
N ASN A 890 23.30 -3.54 -13.07
CA ASN A 890 22.43 -2.36 -12.90
C ASN A 890 21.49 -2.53 -11.70
N ALA A 891 20.83 -3.68 -11.59
CA ALA A 891 19.97 -4.00 -10.44
C ALA A 891 20.75 -3.96 -9.11
N SER A 892 21.94 -4.57 -9.10
CA SER A 892 22.82 -4.56 -7.93
C SER A 892 23.23 -3.15 -7.55
N HIS A 893 23.60 -2.30 -8.53
CA HIS A 893 23.94 -0.90 -8.26
C HIS A 893 22.79 -0.14 -7.59
N ASN A 894 21.56 -0.28 -8.12
CA ASN A 894 20.36 0.36 -7.56
C ASN A 894 20.09 -0.07 -6.11
N ILE A 895 20.17 -1.37 -5.83
CA ILE A 895 20.00 -1.92 -4.47
C ILE A 895 21.08 -1.37 -3.53
N LEU A 896 22.34 -1.47 -3.94
CA LEU A 896 23.49 -1.06 -3.13
C LEU A 896 23.49 0.45 -2.85
N TYR A 897 23.18 1.27 -3.86
CA TYR A 897 23.08 2.72 -3.72
C TYR A 897 21.99 3.12 -2.72
N THR A 898 20.84 2.44 -2.75
CA THR A 898 19.74 2.71 -1.83
C THR A 898 20.10 2.32 -0.40
N VAL A 899 20.60 1.08 -0.24
CA VAL A 899 20.94 0.51 1.07
C VAL A 899 22.09 1.25 1.75
N VAL A 900 23.16 1.60 1.03
CA VAL A 900 24.31 2.29 1.65
C VAL A 900 23.95 3.69 2.14
N ASN A 901 22.95 4.33 1.54
CA ASN A 901 22.49 5.66 1.93
C ASN A 901 21.42 5.64 3.04
N SER A 902 21.02 4.45 3.51
CA SER A 902 20.06 4.26 4.59
C SER A 902 20.68 4.40 6.00
N SER A 903 19.85 4.22 7.03
CA SER A 903 20.24 4.13 8.44
C SER A 903 21.19 2.98 8.74
N ALA A 904 21.14 1.88 7.98
CA ALA A 904 22.00 0.71 8.20
C ALA A 904 23.50 1.04 8.16
N TYR A 905 23.90 2.06 7.40
CA TYR A 905 25.29 2.49 7.27
C TYR A 905 25.59 3.81 7.98
N LYS A 906 24.66 4.33 8.79
CA LYS A 906 24.90 5.55 9.56
C LYS A 906 25.94 5.33 10.67
N ASN A 907 25.87 4.18 11.33
CA ASN A 907 26.75 3.80 12.44
C ASN A 907 27.62 2.56 12.11
N TYR A 908 27.63 2.11 10.85
CA TYR A 908 28.43 0.96 10.43
C TYR A 908 29.91 1.28 10.57
N GLN A 909 30.66 0.39 11.22
CA GLN A 909 32.12 0.49 11.33
C GLN A 909 32.79 -0.56 10.46
N LYS A 910 33.88 -0.17 9.78
CA LYS A 910 34.68 -1.12 9.01
C LYS A 910 35.17 -2.24 9.93
N GLY A 911 34.96 -3.47 9.52
CA GLY A 911 35.24 -4.66 10.33
C GLY A 911 34.03 -5.25 11.05
N ASP A 912 32.87 -4.59 11.02
CA ASP A 912 31.62 -5.13 11.56
C ASP A 912 31.31 -6.51 10.97
N SER A 913 30.92 -7.43 11.86
CA SER A 913 30.64 -8.80 11.47
C SER A 913 29.40 -8.88 10.59
N LEU A 914 29.56 -9.39 9.36
CA LEU A 914 28.43 -9.68 8.46
C LEU A 914 27.64 -10.93 8.87
N LYS A 915 28.16 -11.73 9.81
CA LYS A 915 27.53 -12.99 10.23
C LYS A 915 26.38 -12.69 11.19
N LEU A 916 25.21 -13.22 10.86
CA LEU A 916 24.04 -13.15 11.72
C LEU A 916 24.22 -14.06 12.96
N PRO A 917 23.51 -13.78 14.07
CA PRO A 917 23.67 -14.55 15.31
C PRO A 917 23.51 -16.06 15.13
N TRP A 918 22.49 -16.49 14.38
CA TRP A 918 22.24 -17.91 14.11
C TRP A 918 23.39 -18.57 13.35
N GLN A 919 24.07 -17.83 12.46
CA GLN A 919 25.23 -18.33 11.71
C GLN A 919 26.44 -18.50 12.64
N LYS A 920 26.63 -17.58 13.60
CA LYS A 920 27.66 -17.72 14.64
C LYS A 920 27.37 -18.94 15.53
N THR A 921 26.10 -19.17 15.86
CA THR A 921 25.64 -20.35 16.61
C THR A 921 25.86 -21.64 15.81
N LEU A 922 25.53 -21.67 14.53
CA LEU A 922 25.77 -22.82 13.65
C LEU A 922 27.25 -23.20 13.62
N ILE A 923 28.14 -22.22 13.45
CA ILE A 923 29.60 -22.46 13.50
C ILE A 923 30.04 -23.07 14.83
N LYS A 924 29.49 -22.62 15.96
CA LYS A 924 29.79 -23.23 17.27
C LYS A 924 29.35 -24.69 17.31
N TYR A 925 28.16 -25.01 16.79
CA TYR A 925 27.70 -26.39 16.69
C TYR A 925 28.57 -27.23 15.75
N ASP A 926 28.99 -26.69 14.61
CA ASP A 926 29.88 -27.39 13.68
C ASP A 926 31.23 -27.71 14.33
N ILE A 927 31.79 -26.80 15.14
CA ILE A 927 33.01 -27.05 15.91
C ILE A 927 32.79 -28.20 16.91
N ILE A 928 31.68 -28.20 17.65
CA ILE A 928 31.35 -29.27 18.60
C ILE A 928 31.20 -30.61 17.85
N VAL A 929 30.48 -30.63 16.74
CA VAL A 929 30.29 -31.83 15.92
C VAL A 929 31.62 -32.33 15.37
N ALA A 930 32.50 -31.45 14.92
CA ALA A 930 33.84 -31.82 14.48
C ALA A 930 34.66 -32.47 15.60
N ILE A 931 34.61 -31.92 16.82
CA ILE A 931 35.26 -32.51 18.01
C ILE A 931 34.70 -33.91 18.29
N VAL A 932 33.37 -34.08 18.24
CA VAL A 932 32.71 -35.38 18.44
C VAL A 932 33.12 -36.39 17.36
N LEU A 933 33.19 -35.98 16.09
CA LEU A 933 33.63 -36.85 15.00
C LEU A 933 35.10 -37.31 15.19
N VAL A 934 35.98 -36.41 15.64
CA VAL A 934 37.36 -36.77 15.99
C VAL A 934 37.40 -37.74 17.18
N ALA A 935 36.60 -37.49 18.23
CA ALA A 935 36.52 -38.38 19.38
C ALA A 935 35.97 -39.77 19.00
N LEU A 936 34.98 -39.84 18.11
CA LEU A 936 34.47 -41.10 17.55
C LEU A 936 35.57 -41.83 16.77
N GLN A 937 36.35 -41.12 15.95
CA GLN A 937 37.46 -41.71 15.23
C GLN A 937 38.51 -42.30 16.18
N CYS A 938 38.88 -41.55 17.23
CA CYS A 938 39.80 -42.04 18.27
C CYS A 938 39.23 -43.27 19.00
N LEU A 939 37.93 -43.27 19.32
CA LEU A 939 37.26 -44.41 19.94
C LEU A 939 37.29 -45.64 19.03
N VAL A 940 37.04 -45.49 17.73
CA VAL A 940 37.12 -46.57 16.73
C VAL A 940 38.53 -47.17 16.71
N VAL A 941 39.58 -46.34 16.72
CA VAL A 941 40.99 -46.80 16.81
C VAL A 941 41.23 -47.60 18.11
N VAL A 942 40.73 -47.12 19.25
CA VAL A 942 40.88 -47.81 20.54
C VAL A 942 40.14 -49.15 20.55
N LEU A 943 38.91 -49.18 20.03
CA LEU A 943 38.11 -50.40 19.90
C LEU A 943 38.76 -51.41 18.94
N TYR A 944 39.35 -50.94 17.84
CA TYR A 944 40.12 -51.78 16.93
C TYR A 944 41.29 -52.44 17.65
N ARG A 945 42.13 -51.65 18.35
CA ARG A 945 43.28 -52.16 19.11
C ARG A 945 42.85 -53.17 20.17
N ARG A 946 41.80 -52.88 20.94
CA ARG A 946 41.27 -53.82 21.95
C ARG A 946 40.78 -55.13 21.37
N LYS A 947 40.21 -55.10 20.16
CA LYS A 947 39.59 -56.27 19.52
C LYS A 947 40.58 -57.13 18.74
N PHE A 948 41.63 -56.53 18.17
CA PHE A 948 42.51 -57.22 17.21
C PHE A 948 44.02 -57.13 17.52
N ASN A 949 44.45 -56.29 18.46
CA ASN A 949 45.84 -56.20 18.93
C ASN A 949 45.96 -56.68 20.38
N ARG A 950 45.58 -57.94 20.65
CA ARG A 950 46.06 -58.67 21.83
C ARG A 950 47.33 -59.40 21.46
#